data_AF-A0A850GAJ4-F1
#
_entry.id   AF-A0A850GAJ4-F1
#
_cell.length_a   1.000
_cell.length_b   1.000
_cell.length_c   1.000
_cell.angle_alpha   90.00
_cell.angle_beta   90.00
_cell.angle_gamma   90.00
#
_symmetry.space_group_name_H-M   'P 1'
#
loop_
_entity.id
_entity.type
_entity.pdbx_description
1 polymer ?
#
loop_
_entity_poly.entity_id
_entity_poly.type
_entity_poly.pdbx_seq_one_letter_code
_entity_poly.pdbx_strand_id
1 'polypeptide(L)'
;MTPSAPPGKQEARSKHWARHLLALALLAICGVLSWTSERGRTLTADEPLHLIRGQAWLWTYDAQLSYAHPPLANVITALPHIGGGEEPWGEDRGVDGSPDPEARLLTRMRRGLVQPEPTATRAEAMQQLWQWEVANPLRVSQHYFTHDFQRAEAELTTSRRVMMAITLAFALFFYLWTERRYGWTTGILSLALLVFQPTLIAHGRLVTTDIPAMAAVFLSLAATIAWIERPGWARVGWFCLATTVMVLTKHSGLVIVLVLSGMLILAAGLGLGGFAGRGVKEGAGDGGAARWRGWGRRAAVVVGQLAVVAVVMILAIDAAYFFDRVGLSVSEIIAQPEPQNWLWRRYRHQLVERSFLGKLPDPLPMPFPYTWLVGLATVSKQNASGHGGYFYGLNSHLSHPLYFPVMLAVKTPLGVLGLLGLAGASVVGMVRTRRWPSVATGVLAVFALVNLISLMSSHINIGVRHAATLLPIMALFAGRAGALLFDPAARRALWGERLGRFFERPLARAAVLSLCLGSGVAAVATSFPAYLGYFNALAGGPGGGRWISVIGEDWGQDLGDVAEAAEEHGWTRVAYYSHFPLRREALEARGLEVTRMGCKRRYRGPDPMIVHLSDWVRRQNCFRWLEGREPVAFVNYNVLLFAPLDEADEADELPAPKEDATEDAAGDTTGN
;
A
#
# COMPACT_ATOMS: atom_id res chain seq x y z
N MET A 1 -12.23 50.92 -37.91
CA MET A 1 -11.58 49.66 -38.34
C MET A 1 -10.68 49.17 -37.22
N THR A 2 -11.18 48.27 -36.38
CA THR A 2 -10.38 47.59 -35.34
C THR A 2 -9.46 46.56 -35.98
N PRO A 3 -8.15 46.52 -35.66
CA PRO A 3 -7.25 45.52 -36.23
C PRO A 3 -7.66 44.13 -35.74
N SER A 4 -7.96 43.24 -36.67
CA SER A 4 -8.15 41.81 -36.43
C SER A 4 -6.90 41.21 -35.77
N ALA A 5 -7.09 40.48 -34.68
CA ALA A 5 -6.03 39.72 -34.02
C ALA A 5 -5.39 38.71 -35.00
N PRO A 6 -4.06 38.48 -34.93
CA PRO A 6 -3.37 37.61 -35.88
C PRO A 6 -3.79 36.13 -35.73
N PRO A 7 -3.89 35.35 -36.84
CA PRO A 7 -4.45 34.00 -36.84
C PRO A 7 -3.65 32.94 -36.04
N GLY A 8 -2.43 33.24 -35.60
CA GLY A 8 -1.49 32.24 -35.07
C GLY A 8 -1.74 31.74 -33.64
N LYS A 9 -2.54 32.44 -32.82
CA LYS A 9 -2.76 32.03 -31.41
C LYS A 9 -3.85 30.96 -31.24
N GLN A 10 -4.79 30.87 -32.18
CA GLN A 10 -5.91 29.93 -32.11
C GLN A 10 -5.52 28.55 -32.66
N GLU A 11 -4.65 28.52 -33.69
CA GLU A 11 -4.09 27.30 -34.29
C GLU A 11 -3.03 26.62 -33.39
N ALA A 12 -2.29 27.41 -32.59
CA ALA A 12 -1.37 26.87 -31.59
C ALA A 12 -2.15 26.15 -30.46
N ARG A 13 -3.27 26.72 -29.99
CA ARG A 13 -4.14 26.11 -28.96
C ARG A 13 -4.82 24.81 -29.43
N SER A 14 -5.19 24.70 -30.71
CA SER A 14 -5.87 23.49 -31.22
C SER A 14 -4.94 22.27 -31.38
N LYS A 15 -3.61 22.42 -31.34
CA LYS A 15 -2.65 21.29 -31.39
C LYS A 15 -2.28 20.73 -30.01
N HIS A 16 -2.70 21.37 -28.91
CA HIS A 16 -2.34 20.94 -27.56
C HIS A 16 -3.25 19.85 -26.98
N TRP A 17 -4.56 19.84 -27.30
CA TRP A 17 -5.48 18.83 -26.74
C TRP A 17 -5.18 17.42 -27.27
N ALA A 18 -4.78 17.29 -28.54
CA ALA A 18 -4.41 16.02 -29.16
C ALA A 18 -3.25 15.32 -28.42
N ARG A 19 -2.34 16.09 -27.80
CA ARG A 19 -1.24 15.56 -27.00
C ARG A 19 -1.71 14.90 -25.70
N HIS A 20 -2.86 15.31 -25.17
CA HIS A 20 -3.43 14.73 -23.96
C HIS A 20 -4.29 13.49 -24.24
N LEU A 21 -4.70 13.25 -25.50
CA LEU A 21 -5.38 12.02 -25.89
C LEU A 21 -4.54 10.77 -25.58
N LEU A 22 -3.23 10.83 -25.81
CA LEU A 22 -2.35 9.70 -25.48
C LEU A 22 -2.29 9.44 -23.98
N ALA A 23 -2.32 10.48 -23.14
CA ALA A 23 -2.39 10.32 -21.70
C ALA A 23 -3.72 9.69 -21.26
N LEU A 24 -4.83 10.16 -21.84
CA LEU A 24 -6.15 9.57 -21.60
C LEU A 24 -6.23 8.11 -22.06
N ALA A 25 -5.61 7.77 -23.19
CA ALA A 25 -5.53 6.39 -23.68
C ALA A 25 -4.72 5.49 -22.73
N LEU A 26 -3.57 5.96 -22.22
CA LEU A 26 -2.77 5.24 -21.22
C LEU A 26 -3.55 5.02 -19.90
N LEU A 27 -4.29 6.03 -19.45
CA LEU A 27 -5.16 5.92 -18.28
C LEU A 27 -6.32 4.94 -18.53
N ALA A 28 -6.93 4.98 -19.71
CA ALA A 28 -7.98 4.04 -20.10
C ALA A 28 -7.45 2.60 -20.12
N ILE A 29 -6.26 2.37 -20.68
CA ILE A 29 -5.59 1.06 -20.65
C ILE A 29 -5.35 0.61 -19.20
N CYS A 30 -4.83 1.49 -18.34
CA CYS A 30 -4.63 1.18 -16.91
C CYS A 30 -5.94 0.79 -16.21
N GLY A 31 -7.02 1.52 -16.49
CA GLY A 31 -8.35 1.24 -15.96
C GLY A 31 -8.91 -0.09 -16.45
N VAL A 32 -8.79 -0.37 -17.75
CA VAL A 32 -9.21 -1.65 -18.34
C VAL A 32 -8.43 -2.81 -17.72
N LEU A 33 -7.10 -2.71 -17.62
CA LEU A 33 -6.27 -3.74 -17.00
C LEU A 33 -6.61 -3.97 -15.53
N SER A 34 -6.85 -2.90 -14.77
CA SER A 34 -7.23 -3.00 -13.35
C SER A 34 -8.59 -3.69 -13.20
N TRP A 35 -9.55 -3.34 -14.06
CA TRP A 35 -10.89 -3.89 -14.06
C TRP A 35 -10.93 -5.36 -14.50
N THR A 36 -10.27 -5.70 -15.62
CA THR A 36 -10.29 -7.06 -16.15
C THR A 36 -9.46 -8.02 -15.31
N SER A 37 -8.39 -7.55 -14.66
CA SER A 37 -7.57 -8.40 -13.78
C SER A 37 -8.21 -8.72 -12.44
N GLU A 38 -9.28 -8.03 -12.06
CA GLU A 38 -10.07 -8.37 -10.88
C GLU A 38 -10.95 -9.61 -11.11
N ARG A 39 -11.37 -9.88 -12.35
CA ARG A 39 -12.29 -10.99 -12.66
C ARG A 39 -11.67 -12.31 -12.21
N GLY A 40 -12.45 -13.09 -11.46
CA GLY A 40 -12.01 -14.36 -10.87
C GLY A 40 -11.16 -14.23 -9.60
N ARG A 41 -10.67 -13.02 -9.23
CA ARG A 41 -9.83 -12.84 -8.04
C ARG A 41 -10.63 -12.72 -6.76
N THR A 42 -10.14 -13.36 -5.70
CA THR A 42 -10.73 -13.31 -4.36
C THR A 42 -10.26 -12.15 -3.51
N LEU A 43 -10.91 -11.96 -2.36
CA LEU A 43 -10.46 -11.07 -1.30
C LEU A 43 -9.04 -11.42 -0.82
N THR A 44 -8.23 -10.40 -0.59
CA THR A 44 -6.93 -10.53 0.08
C THR A 44 -7.07 -10.38 1.60
N ALA A 45 -6.04 -10.74 2.36
CA ALA A 45 -6.10 -10.77 3.83
C ALA A 45 -6.50 -9.44 4.51
N ASP A 46 -6.12 -8.29 3.93
CA ASP A 46 -6.36 -6.97 4.55
C ASP A 46 -7.68 -6.33 4.07
N GLU A 47 -8.21 -6.74 2.92
CA GLU A 47 -9.36 -6.09 2.28
C GLU A 47 -10.64 -6.10 3.14
N PRO A 48 -11.05 -7.23 3.75
CA PRO A 48 -12.20 -7.26 4.66
C PRO A 48 -12.05 -6.28 5.84
N LEU A 49 -10.83 -6.14 6.38
CA LEU A 49 -10.56 -5.24 7.50
C LEU A 49 -10.75 -3.78 7.10
N HIS A 50 -10.27 -3.40 5.91
CA HIS A 50 -10.39 -2.04 5.41
C HIS A 50 -11.82 -1.67 5.03
N LEU A 51 -12.55 -2.60 4.39
CA LEU A 51 -13.97 -2.41 4.06
C LEU A 51 -14.78 -2.13 5.33
N ILE A 52 -14.66 -3.01 6.33
CA ILE A 52 -15.48 -2.96 7.55
C ILE A 52 -15.15 -1.75 8.42
N ARG A 53 -13.88 -1.32 8.48
CA ARG A 53 -13.53 -0.05 9.15
C ARG A 53 -14.22 1.15 8.52
N GLY A 54 -14.31 1.18 7.19
CA GLY A 54 -14.97 2.27 6.46
C GLY A 54 -16.48 2.25 6.65
N GLN A 55 -17.09 1.07 6.55
CA GLN A 55 -18.53 0.88 6.79
C GLN A 55 -18.91 1.21 8.24
N ALA A 56 -18.17 0.71 9.22
CA ALA A 56 -18.41 1.04 10.63
C ALA A 56 -18.32 2.55 10.87
N TRP A 57 -17.27 3.22 10.39
CA TRP A 57 -17.15 4.67 10.54
C TRP A 57 -18.34 5.44 9.93
N LEU A 58 -18.81 5.01 8.75
CA LEU A 58 -19.92 5.66 8.04
C LEU A 58 -21.30 5.37 8.66
N TRP A 59 -21.53 4.14 9.11
CA TRP A 59 -22.85 3.67 9.53
C TRP A 59 -23.10 3.88 11.01
N THR A 60 -22.08 3.74 11.84
CA THR A 60 -22.23 3.78 13.30
C THR A 60 -21.69 5.06 13.93
N TYR A 61 -21.06 5.94 13.13
CA TYR A 61 -20.35 7.13 13.61
C TYR A 61 -19.34 6.81 14.73
N ASP A 62 -18.74 5.63 14.66
CA ASP A 62 -17.77 5.12 15.62
C ASP A 62 -16.45 4.80 14.92
N ALA A 63 -15.37 5.41 15.39
CA ALA A 63 -14.03 5.23 14.85
C ALA A 63 -13.23 4.11 15.53
N GLN A 64 -13.79 3.37 16.49
CA GLN A 64 -13.03 2.44 17.34
C GLN A 64 -12.27 1.35 16.56
N LEU A 65 -12.78 0.87 15.42
CA LEU A 65 -12.08 -0.10 14.57
C LEU A 65 -10.90 0.52 13.77
N SER A 66 -10.82 1.85 13.73
CA SER A 66 -9.83 2.65 12.98
C SER A 66 -8.61 3.05 13.84
N TYR A 67 -8.21 2.22 14.82
CA TYR A 67 -6.94 2.41 15.51
C TYR A 67 -5.76 2.04 14.60
N ALA A 68 -5.77 0.86 13.97
CA ALA A 68 -4.61 0.38 13.19
C ALA A 68 -4.32 1.24 11.95
N HIS A 69 -5.35 1.82 11.36
CA HIS A 69 -5.24 2.72 10.22
C HIS A 69 -6.20 3.90 10.39
N PRO A 70 -5.74 5.13 10.13
CA PRO A 70 -6.59 6.30 10.07
C PRO A 70 -7.75 6.16 9.05
N PRO A 71 -8.90 6.81 9.30
CA PRO A 71 -10.17 6.42 8.67
C PRO A 71 -10.28 6.82 7.20
N LEU A 72 -9.56 7.85 6.72
CA LEU A 72 -9.88 8.53 5.45
C LEU A 72 -9.95 7.59 4.25
N ALA A 73 -8.94 6.74 4.05
CA ALA A 73 -8.94 5.83 2.90
C ALA A 73 -10.06 4.79 2.99
N ASN A 74 -10.31 4.24 4.18
CA ASN A 74 -11.35 3.24 4.41
C ASN A 74 -12.74 3.85 4.15
N VAL A 75 -12.98 5.05 4.68
CA VAL A 75 -14.22 5.81 4.50
C VAL A 75 -14.46 6.11 3.03
N ILE A 76 -13.46 6.62 2.30
CA ILE A 76 -13.60 6.92 0.86
C ILE A 76 -14.00 5.66 0.08
N THR A 77 -13.36 4.53 0.35
CA THR A 77 -13.67 3.26 -0.33
C THR A 77 -15.04 2.70 0.04
N ALA A 78 -15.58 3.07 1.20
CA ALA A 78 -16.90 2.66 1.67
C ALA A 78 -18.03 3.63 1.28
N LEU A 79 -17.73 4.79 0.68
CA LEU A 79 -18.73 5.78 0.25
C LEU A 79 -19.88 5.21 -0.62
N PRO A 80 -19.65 4.26 -1.56
CA PRO A 80 -20.76 3.65 -2.31
C PRO A 80 -21.80 2.96 -1.42
N HIS A 81 -21.42 2.61 -0.19
CA HIS A 81 -22.23 1.87 0.77
C HIS A 81 -22.84 2.77 1.85
N ILE A 82 -22.75 4.10 1.73
CA ILE A 82 -23.16 5.03 2.81
C ILE A 82 -24.61 4.82 3.29
N GLY A 83 -25.55 4.51 2.38
CA GLY A 83 -26.94 4.21 2.73
C GLY A 83 -27.20 2.76 3.15
N GLY A 84 -26.21 1.87 3.00
CA GLY A 84 -26.35 0.45 3.32
C GLY A 84 -26.57 0.18 4.80
N GLY A 85 -26.20 1.11 5.69
CA GLY A 85 -26.38 0.96 7.14
C GLY A 85 -27.84 0.86 7.57
N GLU A 86 -28.78 1.47 6.85
CA GLU A 86 -30.22 1.46 7.16
C GLU A 86 -30.95 0.21 6.63
N GLU A 87 -30.28 -0.56 5.77
CA GLU A 87 -30.86 -1.80 5.25
C GLU A 87 -31.02 -2.82 6.39
N PRO A 88 -32.03 -3.70 6.35
CA PRO A 88 -32.16 -4.77 7.32
C PRO A 88 -30.99 -5.74 7.22
N TRP A 89 -30.48 -6.21 8.38
CA TRP A 89 -29.44 -7.23 8.48
C TRP A 89 -29.88 -8.55 7.83
N GLY A 90 -31.15 -8.91 8.04
CA GLY A 90 -31.78 -10.07 7.42
C GLY A 90 -31.45 -11.39 8.11
N GLU A 91 -32.01 -12.46 7.56
CA GLU A 91 -31.76 -13.83 8.00
C GLU A 91 -30.57 -14.45 7.25
N ASP A 92 -29.78 -15.31 7.92
CA ASP A 92 -28.75 -16.11 7.25
C ASP A 92 -29.42 -16.93 6.12
N ARG A 93 -28.88 -16.79 4.90
CA ARG A 93 -29.36 -17.50 3.71
C ARG A 93 -28.32 -18.53 3.28
N GLY A 94 -28.80 -19.68 2.82
CA GLY A 94 -27.99 -20.69 2.17
C GLY A 94 -27.41 -20.19 0.84
N VAL A 95 -26.54 -21.02 0.25
CA VAL A 95 -25.83 -20.70 -1.02
C VAL A 95 -26.78 -20.43 -2.19
N ASP A 96 -28.00 -20.98 -2.14
CA ASP A 96 -29.08 -20.78 -3.13
C ASP A 96 -29.98 -19.57 -2.81
N GLY A 97 -29.70 -18.82 -1.74
CA GLY A 97 -30.49 -17.68 -1.30
C GLY A 97 -31.75 -18.04 -0.50
N SER A 98 -32.00 -19.33 -0.23
CA SER A 98 -33.09 -19.77 0.66
C SER A 98 -32.72 -19.57 2.13
N PRO A 99 -33.68 -19.37 3.06
CA PRO A 99 -33.38 -19.32 4.49
C PRO A 99 -32.77 -20.65 4.95
N ASP A 100 -31.60 -20.62 5.59
CA ASP A 100 -30.93 -21.84 6.08
C ASP A 100 -30.96 -21.88 7.64
N PRO A 101 -31.87 -22.67 8.24
CA PRO A 101 -31.98 -22.82 9.69
C PRO A 101 -30.77 -23.53 10.31
N GLU A 102 -30.08 -24.38 9.54
CA GLU A 102 -28.95 -25.19 9.99
C GLU A 102 -27.66 -24.37 9.96
N ALA A 103 -27.48 -23.48 8.99
CA ALA A 103 -26.41 -22.48 8.97
C ALA A 103 -26.46 -21.55 10.20
N ARG A 104 -27.65 -21.11 10.62
CA ARG A 104 -27.83 -20.32 11.85
C ARG A 104 -27.35 -21.07 13.09
N LEU A 105 -27.68 -22.35 13.19
CA LEU A 105 -27.29 -23.22 14.30
C LEU A 105 -25.79 -23.52 14.30
N LEU A 106 -25.20 -23.82 13.14
CA LEU A 106 -23.77 -24.07 12.99
C LEU A 106 -22.92 -22.81 13.26
N THR A 107 -23.39 -21.64 12.85
CA THR A 107 -22.73 -20.35 13.13
C THR A 107 -22.78 -20.01 14.62
N ARG A 108 -23.92 -20.26 15.28
CA ARG A 108 -24.07 -20.14 16.76
C ARG A 108 -23.19 -21.15 17.51
N MET A 109 -23.23 -22.43 17.12
CA MET A 109 -22.54 -23.54 17.81
C MET A 109 -21.03 -23.53 17.61
N ARG A 110 -20.51 -23.06 16.47
CA ARG A 110 -19.06 -23.06 16.23
C ARG A 110 -18.30 -22.03 17.07
N ARG A 111 -18.96 -21.00 17.64
CA ARG A 111 -18.25 -19.84 18.22
C ARG A 111 -18.95 -19.11 19.38
N GLY A 112 -20.12 -19.52 19.88
CA GLY A 112 -20.79 -18.82 20.99
C GLY A 112 -21.13 -17.35 20.66
N LEU A 113 -21.37 -17.06 19.38
CA LEU A 113 -21.57 -15.70 18.87
C LEU A 113 -22.99 -15.24 19.20
N VAL A 114 -23.11 -14.01 19.71
CA VAL A 114 -24.38 -13.30 19.74
C VAL A 114 -24.73 -12.98 18.29
N GLN A 115 -25.85 -13.52 17.81
CA GLN A 115 -26.37 -13.18 16.50
C GLN A 115 -27.18 -11.88 16.62
N PRO A 116 -26.97 -10.89 15.75
CA PRO A 116 -27.80 -9.71 15.71
C PRO A 116 -29.28 -10.05 15.50
N GLU A 117 -30.17 -9.20 15.99
CA GLU A 117 -31.60 -9.34 15.72
C GLU A 117 -31.85 -9.29 14.20
N PRO A 118 -32.60 -10.23 13.60
CA PRO A 118 -32.82 -10.24 12.14
C PRO A 118 -33.51 -8.97 11.61
N THR A 119 -34.22 -8.26 12.50
CA THR A 119 -34.91 -6.99 12.21
C THR A 119 -34.02 -5.76 12.42
N ALA A 120 -32.85 -5.92 13.02
CA ALA A 120 -31.90 -4.83 13.19
C ALA A 120 -31.45 -4.31 11.83
N THR A 121 -31.22 -3.01 11.76
CA THR A 121 -30.49 -2.41 10.65
C THR A 121 -29.05 -2.93 10.63
N ARG A 122 -28.39 -2.87 9.48
CA ARG A 122 -26.98 -3.30 9.37
C ARG A 122 -26.04 -2.47 10.25
N ALA A 123 -26.36 -1.19 10.48
CA ALA A 123 -25.63 -0.33 11.40
C ALA A 123 -25.74 -0.84 12.86
N GLU A 124 -26.95 -1.15 13.32
CA GLU A 124 -27.18 -1.73 14.65
C GLU A 124 -26.54 -3.11 14.79
N ALA A 125 -26.70 -3.95 13.76
CA ALA A 125 -26.13 -5.29 13.73
C ALA A 125 -24.59 -5.26 13.78
N MET A 126 -23.95 -4.30 13.09
CA MET A 126 -22.49 -4.09 13.13
C MET A 126 -21.97 -3.94 14.57
N GLN A 127 -22.71 -3.22 15.42
CA GLN A 127 -22.34 -3.00 16.83
C GLN A 127 -22.60 -4.22 17.72
N GLN A 128 -23.42 -5.17 17.27
CA GLN A 128 -23.73 -6.42 17.97
C GLN A 128 -22.78 -7.56 17.56
N LEU A 129 -21.97 -7.35 16.52
CA LEU A 129 -21.05 -8.37 16.03
C LEU A 129 -20.02 -8.74 17.10
N TRP A 130 -19.70 -10.03 17.15
CA TRP A 130 -18.71 -10.55 18.08
C TRP A 130 -17.38 -9.78 18.02
N GLN A 131 -16.90 -9.41 19.21
CA GLN A 131 -15.67 -8.65 19.44
C GLN A 131 -15.71 -7.18 18.98
N TRP A 132 -16.90 -6.63 18.76
CA TRP A 132 -17.11 -5.20 18.62
C TRP A 132 -16.65 -4.42 19.87
N GLU A 133 -17.07 -4.83 21.07
CA GLU A 133 -16.77 -4.12 22.33
C GLU A 133 -15.27 -4.00 22.66
N VAL A 134 -14.46 -4.93 22.14
CA VAL A 134 -12.99 -4.92 22.30
C VAL A 134 -12.28 -4.42 21.04
N ALA A 135 -13.02 -3.80 20.12
CA ALA A 135 -12.56 -3.21 18.88
C ALA A 135 -11.64 -4.13 18.05
N ASN A 136 -12.02 -5.41 17.85
CA ASN A 136 -11.23 -6.36 17.07
C ASN A 136 -11.68 -6.41 15.59
N PRO A 137 -11.03 -5.69 14.67
CA PRO A 137 -11.48 -5.57 13.28
C PRO A 137 -11.46 -6.90 12.54
N LEU A 138 -10.57 -7.83 12.91
CA LEU A 138 -10.45 -9.14 12.26
C LEU A 138 -11.65 -10.04 12.56
N ARG A 139 -12.13 -10.02 13.79
CA ARG A 139 -13.26 -10.84 14.21
C ARG A 139 -14.59 -10.24 13.74
N VAL A 140 -14.72 -8.92 13.85
CA VAL A 140 -15.89 -8.19 13.32
C VAL A 140 -16.00 -8.42 11.81
N SER A 141 -14.90 -8.27 11.04
CA SER A 141 -14.96 -8.50 9.59
C SER A 141 -15.24 -9.95 9.22
N GLN A 142 -14.70 -10.91 9.97
CA GLN A 142 -15.03 -12.32 9.76
C GLN A 142 -16.52 -12.57 9.94
N HIS A 143 -17.07 -12.13 11.07
CA HIS A 143 -18.47 -12.41 11.39
C HIS A 143 -19.41 -11.79 10.34
N TYR A 144 -19.10 -10.57 9.91
CA TYR A 144 -19.84 -9.91 8.85
C TYR A 144 -19.80 -10.67 7.52
N PHE A 145 -18.62 -11.08 7.06
CA PHE A 145 -18.50 -11.83 5.80
C PHE A 145 -19.12 -13.22 5.89
N THR A 146 -19.11 -13.87 7.06
CA THR A 146 -19.73 -15.20 7.22
C THR A 146 -21.25 -15.16 7.27
N HIS A 147 -21.86 -14.00 7.53
CA HIS A 147 -23.32 -13.84 7.52
C HIS A 147 -23.90 -13.93 6.10
N ASP A 148 -23.34 -13.13 5.18
CA ASP A 148 -23.70 -13.14 3.77
C ASP A 148 -22.43 -12.86 2.94
N PHE A 149 -21.73 -13.94 2.61
CA PHE A 149 -20.43 -13.85 1.95
C PHE A 149 -20.55 -13.25 0.55
N GLN A 150 -21.58 -13.61 -0.21
CA GLN A 150 -21.79 -13.12 -1.57
C GLN A 150 -22.07 -11.62 -1.59
N ARG A 151 -22.89 -11.12 -0.66
CA ARG A 151 -23.14 -9.69 -0.52
C ARG A 151 -21.89 -8.93 -0.06
N ALA A 152 -21.18 -9.45 0.95
CA ALA A 152 -19.95 -8.83 1.43
C ALA A 152 -18.85 -8.79 0.34
N GLU A 153 -18.74 -9.85 -0.47
CA GLU A 153 -17.84 -9.88 -1.63
C GLU A 153 -18.27 -8.86 -2.71
N ALA A 154 -19.58 -8.72 -2.98
CA ALA A 154 -20.09 -7.71 -3.91
C ALA A 154 -19.83 -6.27 -3.43
N GLU A 155 -19.94 -6.03 -2.13
CA GLU A 155 -19.59 -4.75 -1.50
C GLU A 155 -18.10 -4.46 -1.64
N LEU A 156 -17.26 -5.46 -1.38
CA LEU A 156 -15.82 -5.36 -1.56
C LEU A 156 -15.47 -5.03 -3.01
N THR A 157 -16.04 -5.74 -3.99
CA THR A 157 -15.84 -5.46 -5.42
C THR A 157 -16.26 -4.04 -5.76
N THR A 158 -17.36 -3.53 -5.22
CA THR A 158 -17.76 -2.13 -5.44
C THR A 158 -16.75 -1.15 -4.86
N SER A 159 -16.21 -1.42 -3.67
CA SER A 159 -15.14 -0.62 -3.06
C SER A 159 -13.82 -0.68 -3.85
N ARG A 160 -13.49 -1.81 -4.50
CA ARG A 160 -12.33 -1.92 -5.41
C ARG A 160 -12.45 -0.96 -6.60
N ARG A 161 -13.65 -0.72 -7.13
CA ARG A 161 -13.89 0.27 -8.20
C ARG A 161 -13.52 1.68 -7.77
N VAL A 162 -13.80 2.04 -6.51
CA VAL A 162 -13.37 3.32 -5.93
C VAL A 162 -11.85 3.39 -5.87
N MET A 163 -11.18 2.31 -5.46
CA MET A 163 -9.72 2.27 -5.44
C MET A 163 -9.11 2.45 -6.83
N MET A 164 -9.68 1.80 -7.85
CA MET A 164 -9.26 1.99 -9.24
C MET A 164 -9.42 3.45 -9.66
N ALA A 165 -10.53 4.11 -9.28
CA ALA A 165 -10.75 5.53 -9.56
C ALA A 165 -9.71 6.43 -8.86
N ILE A 166 -9.36 6.14 -7.59
CA ILE A 166 -8.29 6.84 -6.86
C ILE A 166 -6.95 6.68 -7.59
N THR A 167 -6.62 5.46 -8.03
CA THR A 167 -5.40 5.15 -8.77
C THR A 167 -5.32 5.93 -10.08
N LEU A 168 -6.41 5.97 -10.85
CA LEU A 168 -6.49 6.73 -12.11
C LEU A 168 -6.43 8.24 -11.88
N ALA A 169 -7.11 8.75 -10.86
CA ALA A 169 -7.05 10.16 -10.48
C ALA A 169 -5.63 10.56 -10.06
N PHE A 170 -4.94 9.71 -9.31
CA PHE A 170 -3.53 9.91 -8.97
C PHE A 170 -2.64 9.90 -10.22
N ALA A 171 -2.79 8.92 -11.12
CA ALA A 171 -1.99 8.84 -12.34
C ALA A 171 -2.21 10.06 -13.25
N LEU A 172 -3.45 10.58 -13.34
CA LEU A 172 -3.76 11.83 -14.04
C LEU A 172 -3.09 13.03 -13.36
N PHE A 173 -3.19 13.16 -12.04
CA PHE A 173 -2.51 14.22 -11.29
C PHE A 173 -0.99 14.17 -11.50
N PHE A 174 -0.40 12.97 -11.41
CA PHE A 174 1.02 12.73 -11.65
C PHE A 174 1.44 13.18 -13.06
N TYR A 175 0.67 12.83 -14.09
CA TYR A 175 0.89 13.27 -15.47
C TYR A 175 0.83 14.79 -15.59
N LEU A 176 -0.26 15.42 -15.12
CA LEU A 176 -0.46 16.87 -15.21
C LEU A 176 0.61 17.65 -14.45
N TRP A 177 1.02 17.17 -13.29
CA TRP A 177 2.09 17.78 -12.51
C TRP A 177 3.44 17.65 -13.21
N THR A 178 3.73 16.47 -13.78
CA THR A 178 4.99 16.19 -14.49
C THR A 178 5.09 16.99 -15.79
N GLU A 179 4.02 17.00 -16.59
CA GLU A 179 3.96 17.70 -17.87
C GLU A 179 4.17 19.21 -17.71
N ARG A 180 3.45 19.83 -16.77
CA ARG A 180 3.57 21.27 -16.51
C ARG A 180 4.98 21.69 -16.09
N ARG A 181 5.75 20.75 -15.55
CA ARG A 181 7.05 21.03 -14.91
C ARG A 181 8.23 20.69 -15.80
N TYR A 182 8.12 19.61 -16.57
CA TYR A 182 9.22 19.05 -17.36
C TYR A 182 8.87 18.87 -18.84
N GLY A 183 7.66 19.28 -19.25
CA GLY A 183 7.17 19.20 -20.61
C GLY A 183 6.47 17.88 -20.93
N TRP A 184 5.76 17.87 -22.05
CA TRP A 184 4.91 16.75 -22.49
C TRP A 184 5.65 15.44 -22.63
N THR A 185 6.86 15.43 -23.20
CA THR A 185 7.64 14.19 -23.40
C THR A 185 7.97 13.53 -22.08
N THR A 186 8.42 14.28 -21.07
CA THR A 186 8.63 13.71 -19.72
C THR A 186 7.31 13.25 -19.12
N GLY A 187 6.25 14.07 -19.22
CA GLY A 187 4.92 13.72 -18.71
C GLY A 187 4.42 12.38 -19.24
N ILE A 188 4.45 12.19 -20.55
CA ILE A 188 3.89 10.99 -21.17
C ILE A 188 4.76 9.75 -20.96
N LEU A 189 6.09 9.89 -20.99
CA LEU A 189 7.00 8.77 -20.70
C LEU A 189 6.89 8.34 -19.24
N SER A 190 6.86 9.28 -18.30
CA SER A 190 6.68 8.97 -16.88
C SER A 190 5.32 8.33 -16.62
N LEU A 191 4.25 8.81 -17.25
CA LEU A 191 2.93 8.19 -17.12
C LEU A 191 2.94 6.76 -17.66
N ALA A 192 3.48 6.53 -18.87
CA ALA A 192 3.56 5.19 -19.47
C ALA A 192 4.31 4.20 -18.57
N LEU A 193 5.47 4.61 -18.04
CA LEU A 193 6.26 3.78 -17.13
C LEU A 193 5.54 3.48 -15.81
N LEU A 194 4.73 4.42 -15.31
CA LEU A 194 3.94 4.25 -14.09
C LEU A 194 2.74 3.32 -14.31
N VAL A 195 1.96 3.52 -15.38
CA VAL A 195 0.74 2.72 -15.61
C VAL A 195 1.02 1.30 -16.09
N PHE A 196 2.16 1.06 -16.71
CA PHE A 196 2.62 -0.29 -17.06
C PHE A 196 3.48 -0.94 -15.97
N GLN A 197 3.40 -0.44 -14.73
CA GLN A 197 4.05 -1.06 -13.60
C GLN A 197 3.10 -2.07 -12.93
N PRO A 198 3.40 -3.39 -12.94
CA PRO A 198 2.49 -4.40 -12.39
C PRO A 198 2.13 -4.18 -10.93
N THR A 199 3.07 -3.71 -10.10
CA THR A 199 2.82 -3.38 -8.69
C THR A 199 1.73 -2.31 -8.52
N LEU A 200 1.70 -1.30 -9.40
CA LEU A 200 0.67 -0.26 -9.33
C LEU A 200 -0.70 -0.85 -9.66
N ILE A 201 -0.81 -1.66 -10.71
CA ILE A 201 -2.08 -2.27 -11.12
C ILE A 201 -2.57 -3.27 -10.06
N ALA A 202 -1.65 -4.08 -9.51
CA ALA A 202 -1.95 -5.08 -8.49
C ALA A 202 -2.57 -4.46 -7.24
N HIS A 203 -1.91 -3.44 -6.67
CA HIS A 203 -2.37 -2.79 -5.44
C HIS A 203 -3.40 -1.69 -5.72
N GLY A 204 -3.42 -1.12 -6.92
CA GLY A 204 -4.30 -0.03 -7.36
C GLY A 204 -5.78 -0.39 -7.44
N ARG A 205 -6.12 -1.68 -7.32
CA ARG A 205 -7.50 -2.16 -7.21
C ARG A 205 -7.88 -2.63 -5.81
N LEU A 206 -6.93 -2.90 -4.92
CA LEU A 206 -7.21 -3.56 -3.64
C LEU A 206 -7.67 -2.54 -2.60
N VAL A 207 -8.71 -2.89 -1.83
CA VAL A 207 -9.25 -2.03 -0.75
C VAL A 207 -8.26 -2.01 0.42
N THR A 208 -7.30 -1.10 0.33
CA THR A 208 -6.16 -0.94 1.24
C THR A 208 -5.75 0.52 1.37
N THR A 209 -4.86 0.84 2.31
CA THR A 209 -4.35 2.22 2.51
C THR A 209 -3.10 2.54 1.68
N ASP A 210 -2.51 1.57 0.99
CA ASP A 210 -1.17 1.70 0.40
C ASP A 210 -1.12 2.68 -0.78
N ILE A 211 -2.05 2.57 -1.72
CA ILE A 211 -2.14 3.45 -2.89
C ILE A 211 -2.65 4.84 -2.53
N PRO A 212 -3.69 5.00 -1.69
CA PRO A 212 -4.05 6.31 -1.14
C PRO A 212 -2.87 6.99 -0.43
N ALA A 213 -2.08 6.24 0.35
CA ALA A 213 -0.89 6.78 1.02
C ALA A 213 0.18 7.21 0.01
N MET A 214 0.46 6.41 -1.02
CA MET A 214 1.38 6.79 -2.11
C MET A 214 0.94 8.09 -2.78
N ALA A 215 -0.36 8.23 -3.10
CA ALA A 215 -0.91 9.43 -3.72
C ALA A 215 -0.79 10.65 -2.79
N ALA A 216 -1.13 10.50 -1.51
CA ALA A 216 -1.05 11.57 -0.52
C ALA A 216 0.40 12.03 -0.25
N VAL A 217 1.36 11.10 -0.26
CA VAL A 217 2.80 11.41 -0.18
C VAL A 217 3.26 12.23 -1.38
N PHE A 218 2.91 11.81 -2.60
CA PHE A 218 3.31 12.55 -3.80
C PHE A 218 2.62 13.93 -3.88
N LEU A 219 1.36 14.04 -3.44
CA LEU A 219 0.67 15.33 -3.30
C LEU A 219 1.38 16.23 -2.26
N SER A 220 1.81 15.67 -1.13
CA SER A 220 2.55 16.38 -0.09
C SER A 220 3.92 16.85 -0.60
N LEU A 221 4.61 16.04 -1.40
CA LEU A 221 5.85 16.42 -2.09
C LEU A 221 5.59 17.55 -3.09
N ALA A 222 4.56 17.45 -3.91
CA ALA A 222 4.18 18.50 -4.85
C ALA A 222 3.88 19.83 -4.13
N ALA A 223 3.17 19.79 -3.00
CA ALA A 223 2.88 20.96 -2.17
C ALA A 223 4.16 21.53 -1.50
N THR A 224 5.03 20.67 -0.98
CA THR A 224 6.34 21.03 -0.41
C THR A 224 7.18 21.78 -1.45
N ILE A 225 7.31 21.22 -2.65
CA ILE A 225 8.05 21.82 -3.74
C ILE A 225 7.43 23.17 -4.14
N ALA A 226 6.10 23.24 -4.26
CA ALA A 226 5.41 24.48 -4.60
C ALA A 226 5.63 25.58 -3.54
N TRP A 227 5.66 25.22 -2.26
CA TRP A 227 5.98 26.14 -1.18
C TRP A 227 7.42 26.65 -1.27
N ILE A 228 8.40 25.75 -1.44
CA ILE A 228 9.82 26.15 -1.54
C ILE A 228 10.04 27.10 -2.72
N GLU A 229 9.45 26.81 -3.88
CA GLU A 229 9.63 27.63 -5.07
C GLU A 229 8.91 28.97 -5.00
N ARG A 230 7.73 29.01 -4.38
CA ARG A 230 6.90 30.22 -4.30
C ARG A 230 6.26 30.33 -2.90
N PRO A 231 7.02 30.80 -1.90
CA PRO A 231 6.52 30.92 -0.54
C PRO A 231 5.29 31.83 -0.43
N GLY A 232 4.29 31.39 0.33
CA GLY A 232 3.08 32.16 0.60
C GLY A 232 1.97 31.30 1.21
N TRP A 233 1.03 31.95 1.88
CA TRP A 233 -0.03 31.28 2.66
C TRP A 233 -0.90 30.30 1.86
N ALA A 234 -1.14 30.56 0.57
CA ALA A 234 -1.84 29.59 -0.28
C ALA A 234 -1.09 28.24 -0.37
N ARG A 235 0.25 28.25 -0.36
CA ARG A 235 1.07 27.03 -0.43
C ARG A 235 1.20 26.37 0.94
N VAL A 236 1.19 27.17 2.01
CA VAL A 236 1.02 26.65 3.38
C VAL A 236 -0.31 25.89 3.47
N GLY A 237 -1.40 26.46 2.96
CA GLY A 237 -2.71 25.80 2.91
C GLY A 237 -2.70 24.49 2.10
N TRP A 238 -2.08 24.49 0.91
CA TRP A 238 -1.95 23.26 0.11
C TRP A 238 -1.10 22.19 0.81
N PHE A 239 -0.01 22.59 1.47
CA PHE A 239 0.81 21.68 2.26
C PHE A 239 0.03 21.13 3.45
N CYS A 240 -0.68 21.99 4.19
CA CYS A 240 -1.56 21.61 5.29
C CYS A 240 -2.58 20.56 4.85
N LEU A 241 -3.32 20.83 3.77
CA LEU A 241 -4.32 19.90 3.24
C LEU A 241 -3.69 18.57 2.84
N ALA A 242 -2.62 18.60 2.04
CA ALA A 242 -1.97 17.40 1.52
C ALA A 242 -1.40 16.52 2.65
N THR A 243 -0.72 17.12 3.62
CA THR A 243 -0.13 16.41 4.75
C THR A 243 -1.18 15.90 5.74
N THR A 244 -2.28 16.65 5.93
CA THR A 244 -3.41 16.19 6.76
C THR A 244 -4.09 14.98 6.12
N VAL A 245 -4.35 15.02 4.81
CA VAL A 245 -4.85 13.88 4.04
C VAL A 245 -3.92 12.67 4.19
N MET A 246 -2.60 12.88 4.16
CA MET A 246 -1.62 11.81 4.35
C MET A 246 -1.69 11.18 5.74
N VAL A 247 -1.73 11.98 6.81
CA VAL A 247 -1.81 11.47 8.20
C VAL A 247 -3.15 10.79 8.47
N LEU A 248 -4.24 11.30 7.90
CA LEU A 248 -5.57 10.69 7.97
C LEU A 248 -5.72 9.45 7.08
N THR A 249 -4.74 9.15 6.23
CA THR A 249 -4.71 7.94 5.39
C THR A 249 -3.87 6.83 6.03
N LYS A 250 -2.72 7.16 6.63
CA LYS A 250 -1.81 6.18 7.21
C LYS A 250 -0.94 6.79 8.31
N HIS A 251 -0.79 6.08 9.42
CA HIS A 251 0.03 6.51 10.58
C HIS A 251 1.49 6.84 10.23
N SER A 252 2.09 6.09 9.30
CA SER A 252 3.45 6.38 8.78
C SER A 252 3.56 7.75 8.10
N GLY A 253 2.43 8.36 7.73
CA GLY A 253 2.36 9.72 7.22
C GLY A 253 2.95 10.73 8.19
N LEU A 254 2.81 10.56 9.50
CA LEU A 254 3.35 11.51 10.48
C LEU A 254 4.88 11.66 10.35
N VAL A 255 5.59 10.54 10.20
CA VAL A 255 7.05 10.55 9.97
C VAL A 255 7.39 11.30 8.67
N ILE A 256 6.59 11.10 7.62
CA ILE A 256 6.79 11.80 6.34
C ILE A 256 6.53 13.30 6.50
N VAL A 257 5.51 13.73 7.26
CA VAL A 257 5.27 15.15 7.55
C VAL A 257 6.48 15.78 8.23
N LEU A 258 7.08 15.08 9.20
CA LEU A 258 8.28 15.57 9.90
C LEU A 258 9.48 15.70 8.94
N VAL A 259 9.69 14.73 8.05
CA VAL A 259 10.74 14.79 7.02
C VAL A 259 10.51 15.98 6.09
N LEU A 260 9.30 16.15 5.55
CA LEU A 260 8.98 17.26 4.64
C LEU A 260 9.09 18.62 5.34
N SER A 261 8.69 18.71 6.61
CA SER A 261 8.84 19.90 7.45
C SER A 261 10.31 20.25 7.66
N GLY A 262 11.15 19.25 7.95
CA GLY A 262 12.60 19.43 8.05
C GLY A 262 13.22 19.92 6.73
N MET A 263 12.77 19.37 5.59
CA MET A 263 13.20 19.83 4.27
C MET A 263 12.79 21.29 4.00
N LEU A 264 11.59 21.71 4.42
CA LEU A 264 11.13 23.10 4.30
C LEU A 264 11.96 24.06 5.16
N ILE A 265 12.22 23.69 6.41
CA ILE A 265 13.05 24.48 7.33
C ILE A 265 14.46 24.63 6.77
N LEU A 266 15.05 23.53 6.29
CA LEU A 266 16.38 23.52 5.68
C LEU A 266 16.40 24.38 4.39
N ALA A 267 15.42 24.21 3.51
CA ALA A 267 15.32 24.99 2.28
C ALA A 267 15.15 26.49 2.56
N ALA A 268 14.37 26.86 3.58
CA ALA A 268 14.20 28.25 4.00
C ALA A 268 15.48 28.84 4.61
N GLY A 269 16.17 28.08 5.47
CA GLY A 269 17.44 28.47 6.07
C GLY A 269 18.52 28.72 5.01
N LEU A 270 18.67 27.78 4.08
CA LEU A 270 19.60 27.86 2.95
C LEU A 270 19.17 28.87 1.87
N GLY A 271 17.93 29.34 1.89
CA GLY A 271 17.41 30.28 0.91
C GLY A 271 17.18 29.68 -0.47
N LEU A 272 16.80 28.40 -0.55
CA LEU A 272 16.51 27.73 -1.81
C LEU A 272 15.18 28.22 -2.41
N GLY A 273 15.10 28.19 -3.75
CA GLY A 273 13.87 28.56 -4.47
C GLY A 273 13.43 30.00 -4.18
N GLY A 274 12.15 30.18 -3.89
CA GLY A 274 11.56 31.50 -3.60
C GLY A 274 11.90 32.05 -2.22
N PHE A 275 12.65 31.31 -1.40
CA PHE A 275 13.22 31.82 -0.15
C PHE A 275 14.51 32.66 -0.36
N ALA A 276 15.05 32.66 -1.59
CA ALA A 276 16.14 33.55 -2.01
C ALA A 276 15.64 35.01 -2.17
N GLY A 277 15.24 35.65 -1.08
CA GLY A 277 15.09 37.10 -0.94
C GLY A 277 13.91 37.77 -1.68
N ARG A 278 12.86 38.10 -0.92
CA ARG A 278 12.26 39.46 -0.98
C ARG A 278 12.84 40.26 0.17
N GLY A 279 13.91 41.01 -0.08
CA GLY A 279 14.41 42.04 0.84
C GLY A 279 15.46 41.59 1.87
N VAL A 280 16.69 41.36 1.42
CA VAL A 280 17.88 41.90 2.08
C VAL A 280 18.83 42.30 0.94
N LYS A 281 19.00 43.59 0.71
CA LYS A 281 20.19 44.06 -0.03
C LYS A 281 21.37 43.70 0.86
N GLU A 282 22.10 42.65 0.52
CA GLU A 282 23.37 42.35 1.16
C GLU A 282 24.28 43.54 0.88
N GLY A 283 24.44 44.42 1.87
CA GLY A 283 25.50 45.41 1.86
C GLY A 283 26.82 44.64 1.83
N ALA A 284 27.63 44.90 0.80
CA ALA A 284 28.99 44.39 0.70
C ALA A 284 29.81 44.93 1.89
N GLY A 285 29.79 44.22 3.02
CA GLY A 285 30.49 44.67 4.23
C GLY A 285 30.33 43.79 5.47
N ASP A 286 29.19 43.12 5.67
CA ASP A 286 28.94 42.46 6.97
C ASP A 286 29.14 40.93 6.94
N GLY A 287 30.07 40.47 7.78
CA GLY A 287 30.57 39.09 7.85
C GLY A 287 29.56 38.01 8.26
N GLY A 288 30.07 36.80 8.54
CA GLY A 288 29.29 35.57 8.74
C GLY A 288 28.08 35.70 9.68
N ALA A 289 28.15 36.55 10.71
CA ALA A 289 27.06 36.80 11.65
C ALA A 289 25.78 37.37 11.02
N ALA A 290 25.89 38.27 10.03
CA ALA A 290 24.72 38.79 9.31
C ALA A 290 24.03 37.71 8.46
N ARG A 291 24.83 36.81 7.88
CA ARG A 291 24.36 35.64 7.12
C ARG A 291 23.60 34.65 8.02
N TRP A 292 24.14 34.32 9.19
CA TRP A 292 23.46 33.45 10.18
C TRP A 292 22.13 34.04 10.68
N ARG A 293 22.06 35.35 10.89
CA ARG A 293 20.81 36.05 11.28
C ARG A 293 19.74 35.97 10.18
N GLY A 294 20.11 36.11 8.91
CA GLY A 294 19.19 35.95 7.77
C GLY A 294 18.67 34.51 7.62
N TRP A 295 19.51 33.51 7.90
CA TRP A 295 19.11 32.09 7.89
C TRP A 295 18.11 31.78 9.00
N GLY A 296 18.41 32.19 10.24
CA GLY A 296 17.55 31.97 11.40
C GLY A 296 16.17 32.62 11.23
N ARG A 297 16.10 33.83 10.66
CA ARG A 297 14.83 34.53 10.45
C ARG A 297 13.91 33.80 9.47
N ARG A 298 14.43 33.32 8.33
CA ARG A 298 13.62 32.59 7.33
C ARG A 298 13.12 31.25 7.86
N ALA A 299 14.00 30.51 8.54
CA ALA A 299 13.64 29.27 9.20
C ALA A 299 12.55 29.49 10.27
N ALA A 300 12.68 30.54 11.10
CA ALA A 300 11.70 30.87 12.14
C ALA A 300 10.29 31.17 11.57
N VAL A 301 10.21 31.88 10.44
CA VAL A 301 8.91 32.13 9.76
C VAL A 301 8.26 30.83 9.32
N VAL A 302 9.04 29.94 8.70
CA VAL A 302 8.53 28.62 8.27
C VAL A 302 8.14 27.76 9.46
N VAL A 303 8.89 27.77 10.56
CA VAL A 303 8.51 27.09 11.80
C VAL A 303 7.18 27.62 12.34
N GLY A 304 6.96 28.94 12.36
CA GLY A 304 5.68 29.53 12.75
C GLY A 304 4.52 29.10 11.83
N GLN A 305 4.76 29.02 10.52
CA GLN A 305 3.77 28.51 9.56
C GLN A 305 3.48 27.02 9.77
N LEU A 306 4.50 26.22 10.06
CA LEU A 306 4.36 24.80 10.37
C LEU A 306 3.62 24.56 11.70
N ALA A 307 3.77 25.44 12.68
CA ALA A 307 2.98 25.37 13.91
C ALA A 307 1.48 25.56 13.64
N VAL A 308 1.11 26.49 12.75
CA VAL A 308 -0.28 26.65 12.31
C VAL A 308 -0.76 25.38 11.57
N VAL A 309 0.06 24.81 10.69
CA VAL A 309 -0.24 23.54 10.01
C VAL A 309 -0.48 22.41 11.03
N ALA A 310 0.37 22.31 12.06
CA ALA A 310 0.25 21.29 13.09
C ALA A 310 -1.06 21.43 13.88
N VAL A 311 -1.45 22.64 14.27
CA VAL A 311 -2.74 22.88 14.96
C VAL A 311 -3.92 22.49 14.09
N VAL A 312 -3.95 22.91 12.83
CA VAL A 312 -5.04 22.55 11.90
C VAL A 312 -5.09 21.04 11.65
N MET A 313 -3.94 20.40 11.52
CA MET A 313 -3.83 18.94 11.35
C MET A 313 -4.35 18.19 12.58
N ILE A 314 -3.99 18.63 13.79
CA ILE A 314 -4.49 18.07 15.06
C ILE A 314 -6.01 18.16 15.09
N LEU A 315 -6.58 19.34 14.85
CA LEU A 315 -8.04 19.52 14.83
C LEU A 315 -8.74 18.66 13.78
N ALA A 316 -8.11 18.46 12.62
CA ALA A 316 -8.65 17.58 11.58
C ALA A 316 -8.58 16.10 11.97
N ILE A 317 -7.53 15.67 12.68
CA ILE A 317 -7.44 14.33 13.28
C ILE A 317 -8.53 14.17 14.32
N ASP A 318 -8.68 15.14 15.23
CA ASP A 318 -9.71 15.11 16.26
C ASP A 318 -11.12 14.98 15.66
N ALA A 319 -11.43 15.81 14.66
CA ALA A 319 -12.71 15.77 13.96
C ALA A 319 -12.95 14.43 13.23
N ALA A 320 -11.93 13.85 12.59
CA ALA A 320 -12.05 12.58 11.89
C ALA A 320 -12.31 11.37 12.82
N TYR A 321 -11.98 11.51 14.10
CA TYR A 321 -12.24 10.53 15.15
C TYR A 321 -13.35 10.99 16.10
N PHE A 322 -14.18 11.95 15.70
CA PHE A 322 -15.32 12.44 16.49
C PHE A 322 -14.94 12.93 17.90
N PHE A 323 -13.73 13.50 18.04
CA PHE A 323 -13.16 13.93 19.32
C PHE A 323 -13.08 12.80 20.36
N ASP A 324 -12.86 11.55 19.92
CA ASP A 324 -12.74 10.36 20.78
C ASP A 324 -11.73 10.55 21.92
N ARG A 325 -12.26 10.87 23.11
CA ARG A 325 -11.50 11.05 24.37
C ARG A 325 -10.26 11.94 24.22
N VAL A 326 -10.38 13.05 23.49
CA VAL A 326 -9.28 14.02 23.32
C VAL A 326 -8.98 14.72 24.65
N GLY A 327 -7.69 14.93 24.95
CA GLY A 327 -7.25 15.69 26.11
C GLY A 327 -6.96 14.86 27.36
N LEU A 328 -7.14 13.53 27.30
CA LEU A 328 -6.72 12.63 28.38
C LEU A 328 -5.22 12.75 28.65
N SER A 329 -4.83 12.64 29.92
CA SER A 329 -3.44 12.52 30.33
C SER A 329 -2.83 11.19 29.87
N VAL A 330 -1.51 11.09 29.86
CA VAL A 330 -0.81 9.82 29.57
C VAL A 330 -1.26 8.70 30.51
N SER A 331 -1.40 8.99 31.82
CA SER A 331 -1.87 8.01 32.80
C SER A 331 -3.31 7.57 32.54
N GLU A 332 -4.20 8.49 32.17
CA GLU A 332 -5.59 8.19 31.83
C GLU A 332 -5.69 7.36 30.55
N ILE A 333 -4.86 7.65 29.53
CA ILE A 333 -4.78 6.89 28.27
C ILE A 333 -4.34 5.44 28.53
N ILE A 334 -3.33 5.25 29.37
CA ILE A 334 -2.82 3.90 29.72
C ILE A 334 -3.88 3.11 30.50
N ALA A 335 -4.69 3.79 31.32
CA ALA A 335 -5.77 3.15 32.08
C ALA A 335 -6.97 2.73 31.22
N GLN A 336 -7.12 3.26 30.00
CA GLN A 336 -8.20 2.87 29.10
C GLN A 336 -8.01 1.43 28.58
N PRO A 337 -9.10 0.69 28.35
CA PRO A 337 -9.02 -0.65 27.78
C PRO A 337 -8.45 -0.61 26.35
N GLU A 338 -7.33 -1.29 26.12
CA GLU A 338 -6.74 -1.31 24.77
C GLU A 338 -7.55 -2.23 23.82
N PRO A 339 -7.67 -1.87 22.53
CA PRO A 339 -8.24 -2.73 21.50
C PRO A 339 -7.52 -4.07 21.37
N GLN A 340 -8.28 -5.14 21.22
CA GLN A 340 -7.75 -6.47 20.95
C GLN A 340 -7.26 -6.57 19.50
N ASN A 341 -5.93 -6.51 19.35
CA ASN A 341 -5.24 -6.60 18.07
C ASN A 341 -4.27 -7.81 18.03
N TRP A 342 -3.64 -8.05 16.89
CA TRP A 342 -2.72 -9.19 16.69
C TRP A 342 -1.43 -9.14 17.54
N LEU A 343 -1.15 -8.01 18.21
CA LEU A 343 -0.01 -7.84 19.13
C LEU A 343 -0.41 -7.87 20.61
N TRP A 344 -1.71 -7.80 20.92
CA TRP A 344 -2.26 -7.72 22.28
C TRP A 344 -1.69 -8.79 23.21
N ARG A 345 -1.71 -10.07 22.80
CA ARG A 345 -1.14 -11.19 23.58
C ARG A 345 0.39 -11.10 23.70
N ARG A 346 1.07 -10.71 22.62
CA ARG A 346 2.55 -10.61 22.57
C ARG A 346 3.09 -9.59 23.57
N TYR A 347 2.35 -8.51 23.82
CA TYR A 347 2.71 -7.49 24.79
C TYR A 347 2.00 -7.66 26.15
N ARG A 348 1.44 -8.84 26.44
CA ARG A 348 0.76 -9.15 27.71
C ARG A 348 -0.27 -8.10 28.11
N HIS A 349 -1.06 -7.61 27.14
CA HIS A 349 -2.15 -6.66 27.39
C HIS A 349 -1.69 -5.26 27.87
N GLN A 350 -0.44 -4.90 27.59
CA GLN A 350 0.19 -3.62 27.97
C GLN A 350 0.86 -2.96 26.76
N LEU A 351 0.22 -2.97 25.59
CA LEU A 351 0.83 -2.48 24.36
C LEU A 351 1.09 -0.97 24.42
N VAL A 352 0.09 -0.21 24.89
CA VAL A 352 0.10 1.26 25.00
C VAL A 352 1.13 1.70 26.03
N GLU A 353 1.10 1.10 27.22
CA GLU A 353 2.06 1.36 28.30
C GLU A 353 3.50 1.09 27.82
N ARG A 354 3.74 -0.05 27.17
CA ARG A 354 5.08 -0.40 26.69
C ARG A 354 5.55 0.45 25.49
N SER A 355 4.69 1.25 24.88
CA SER A 355 4.96 2.04 23.68
C SER A 355 5.80 3.30 23.94
N PHE A 356 5.75 4.27 23.01
CA PHE A 356 6.34 5.59 23.27
C PHE A 356 5.52 6.39 24.29
N LEU A 357 4.23 6.07 24.47
CA LEU A 357 3.34 6.78 25.38
C LEU A 357 3.74 6.59 26.85
N GLY A 358 4.07 5.37 27.29
CA GLY A 358 4.58 5.16 28.65
C GLY A 358 5.98 5.71 28.93
N LYS A 359 6.62 6.38 27.95
CA LYS A 359 7.86 7.14 28.16
C LYS A 359 7.63 8.64 28.36
N LEU A 360 6.40 9.10 28.14
CA LEU A 360 6.01 10.50 28.35
C LEU A 360 5.62 10.73 29.82
N PRO A 361 5.67 11.98 30.30
CA PRO A 361 5.24 12.28 31.67
C PRO A 361 3.75 11.97 31.89
N ASP A 362 3.43 11.25 32.96
CA ASP A 362 2.06 10.88 33.34
C ASP A 362 1.02 12.01 33.28
N PRO A 363 1.29 13.24 33.80
CA PRO A 363 0.30 14.30 33.81
C PRO A 363 0.18 15.04 32.46
N LEU A 364 0.94 14.66 31.42
CA LEU A 364 0.91 15.35 30.14
C LEU A 364 -0.42 15.07 29.41
N PRO A 365 -1.28 16.09 29.16
CA PRO A 365 -2.47 15.90 28.33
C PRO A 365 -2.09 15.74 26.87
N MET A 366 -2.71 14.79 26.18
CA MET A 366 -2.47 14.54 24.76
C MET A 366 -3.56 15.19 23.90
N PRO A 367 -3.20 16.10 22.97
CA PRO A 367 -4.17 16.78 22.10
C PRO A 367 -4.49 15.91 20.88
N PHE A 368 -4.78 14.63 21.09
CA PHE A 368 -5.10 13.69 20.01
C PHE A 368 -6.15 12.69 20.50
N PRO A 369 -6.91 12.06 19.58
CA PRO A 369 -7.89 11.06 19.94
C PRO A 369 -7.24 9.81 20.51
N TYR A 370 -7.89 9.19 21.49
CA TYR A 370 -7.40 7.96 22.10
C TYR A 370 -7.14 6.87 21.05
N THR A 371 -8.13 6.58 20.19
CA THR A 371 -8.02 5.53 19.18
C THR A 371 -6.87 5.78 18.19
N TRP A 372 -6.58 7.04 17.86
CA TRP A 372 -5.45 7.39 16.99
C TRP A 372 -4.09 7.17 17.68
N LEU A 373 -3.97 7.55 18.96
CA LEU A 373 -2.77 7.33 19.77
C LEU A 373 -2.46 5.84 19.96
N VAL A 374 -3.48 5.03 20.26
CA VAL A 374 -3.38 3.55 20.28
C VAL A 374 -2.87 3.02 18.93
N GLY A 375 -3.34 3.59 17.84
CA GLY A 375 -2.89 3.27 16.50
C GLY A 375 -1.39 3.50 16.29
N LEU A 376 -0.90 4.68 16.66
CA LEU A 376 0.53 4.98 16.62
C LEU A 376 1.34 4.03 17.50
N ALA A 377 0.86 3.74 18.71
CA ALA A 377 1.50 2.78 19.62
C ALA A 377 1.58 1.39 18.98
N THR A 378 0.49 0.94 18.35
CA THR A 378 0.37 -0.36 17.67
C THR A 378 1.36 -0.48 16.52
N VAL A 379 1.41 0.50 15.62
CA VAL A 379 2.34 0.49 14.46
C VAL A 379 3.79 0.56 14.92
N SER A 380 4.09 1.38 15.94
CA SER A 380 5.43 1.46 16.54
C SER A 380 5.88 0.09 17.09
N LYS A 381 5.01 -0.59 17.82
CA LYS A 381 5.29 -1.91 18.41
C LYS A 381 5.34 -3.03 17.37
N GLN A 382 4.53 -2.95 16.32
CA GLN A 382 4.62 -3.87 15.19
C GLN A 382 5.98 -3.76 14.50
N ASN A 383 6.43 -2.53 14.22
CA ASN A 383 7.74 -2.33 13.60
C ASN A 383 8.88 -2.74 14.55
N ALA A 384 8.74 -2.62 15.88
CA ALA A 384 9.76 -3.11 16.81
C ALA A 384 9.79 -4.65 16.94
N SER A 385 8.63 -5.32 16.81
CA SER A 385 8.51 -6.78 16.90
C SER A 385 8.93 -7.52 15.63
N GLY A 386 8.95 -6.82 14.49
CA GLY A 386 9.13 -7.43 13.18
C GLY A 386 7.86 -8.08 12.63
N HIS A 387 7.74 -8.13 11.30
CA HIS A 387 6.62 -8.76 10.61
C HIS A 387 7.00 -9.14 9.18
N GLY A 388 6.83 -10.43 8.82
CA GLY A 388 7.24 -10.95 7.51
C GLY A 388 8.73 -11.23 7.44
N GLY A 389 9.08 -12.52 7.40
CA GLY A 389 10.45 -12.97 7.62
C GLY A 389 11.11 -13.67 6.44
N TYR A 390 10.45 -13.73 5.28
CA TYR A 390 10.95 -14.51 4.15
C TYR A 390 11.68 -13.66 3.11
N PHE A 391 12.98 -13.89 3.00
CA PHE A 391 13.85 -13.25 2.04
C PHE A 391 14.99 -14.18 1.60
N TYR A 392 15.01 -14.61 0.33
CA TYR A 392 16.02 -15.57 -0.18
C TYR A 392 16.13 -16.86 0.64
N GLY A 393 15.00 -17.48 0.99
CA GLY A 393 14.99 -18.68 1.82
C GLY A 393 15.29 -18.46 3.30
N LEU A 394 15.79 -17.27 3.69
CA LEU A 394 15.89 -16.91 5.10
C LEU A 394 14.48 -16.75 5.65
N ASN A 395 14.17 -17.47 6.72
CA ASN A 395 12.91 -17.38 7.44
C ASN A 395 13.22 -16.91 8.85
N SER A 396 13.19 -15.59 9.05
CA SER A 396 13.60 -14.98 10.31
C SER A 396 12.63 -13.88 10.72
N HIS A 397 12.29 -13.78 12.00
CA HIS A 397 11.51 -12.63 12.50
C HIS A 397 12.26 -11.30 12.40
N LEU A 398 13.58 -11.34 12.17
CA LEU A 398 14.42 -10.16 11.95
C LEU A 398 14.38 -9.78 10.47
N SER A 399 14.16 -8.49 10.20
CA SER A 399 14.19 -7.98 8.83
C SER A 399 15.59 -7.94 8.24
N HIS A 400 15.64 -7.94 6.91
CA HIS A 400 16.87 -7.75 6.17
C HIS A 400 16.91 -6.34 5.55
N PRO A 401 17.96 -5.53 5.78
CA PRO A 401 18.07 -4.18 5.23
C PRO A 401 18.00 -4.09 3.70
N LEU A 402 18.44 -5.15 3.00
CA LEU A 402 18.35 -5.21 1.53
C LEU A 402 16.97 -5.62 1.00
N TYR A 403 15.99 -5.94 1.84
CA TYR A 403 14.67 -6.40 1.41
C TYR A 403 14.01 -5.42 0.44
N PHE A 404 13.77 -4.17 0.86
CA PHE A 404 13.12 -3.18 -0.01
C PHE A 404 13.95 -2.76 -1.23
N PRO A 405 15.27 -2.50 -1.12
CA PRO A 405 16.10 -2.26 -2.30
C PRO A 405 16.01 -3.39 -3.35
N VAL A 406 16.08 -4.65 -2.91
CA VAL A 406 15.96 -5.80 -3.81
C VAL A 406 14.54 -5.90 -4.36
N MET A 407 13.52 -5.80 -3.52
CA MET A 407 12.12 -5.87 -3.95
C MET A 407 11.78 -4.79 -4.97
N LEU A 408 12.23 -3.55 -4.77
CA LEU A 408 12.10 -2.49 -5.77
C LEU A 408 12.82 -2.85 -7.07
N ALA A 409 14.02 -3.44 -7.01
CA ALA A 409 14.74 -3.86 -8.21
C ALA A 409 14.02 -4.99 -8.95
N VAL A 410 13.58 -6.04 -8.26
CA VAL A 410 13.02 -7.25 -8.90
C VAL A 410 11.54 -7.14 -9.25
N LYS A 411 10.78 -6.26 -8.59
CA LYS A 411 9.36 -5.99 -8.89
C LYS A 411 9.15 -4.89 -9.93
N THR A 412 10.21 -4.22 -10.36
CA THR A 412 10.13 -3.15 -11.37
C THR A 412 10.47 -3.70 -12.76
N PRO A 413 9.69 -3.36 -13.81
CA PRO A 413 10.03 -3.70 -15.19
C PRO A 413 11.44 -3.23 -15.58
N LEU A 414 12.17 -4.07 -16.31
CA LEU A 414 13.59 -3.83 -16.65
C LEU A 414 13.82 -2.53 -17.41
N GLY A 415 12.84 -2.08 -18.20
CA GLY A 415 12.90 -0.81 -18.91
C GLY A 415 12.96 0.41 -18.00
N VAL A 416 12.23 0.38 -16.88
CA VAL A 416 12.31 1.44 -15.86
C VAL A 416 13.70 1.42 -15.23
N LEU A 417 14.24 0.24 -14.88
CA LEU A 417 15.60 0.12 -14.33
C LEU A 417 16.67 0.62 -15.30
N GLY A 418 16.56 0.29 -16.59
CA GLY A 418 17.48 0.76 -17.63
C GLY A 418 17.46 2.29 -17.76
N LEU A 419 16.27 2.90 -17.75
CA LEU A 419 16.12 4.36 -17.77
C LEU A 419 16.58 5.01 -16.46
N LEU A 420 16.41 4.36 -15.31
CA LEU A 420 17.00 4.81 -14.04
C LEU A 420 18.53 4.74 -14.07
N GLY A 421 19.12 3.75 -14.74
CA GLY A 421 20.56 3.70 -15.01
C GLY A 421 21.04 4.92 -15.80
N LEU A 422 20.29 5.32 -16.84
CA LEU A 422 20.55 6.56 -17.59
C LEU A 422 20.33 7.82 -16.74
N ALA A 423 19.34 7.83 -15.83
CA ALA A 423 19.16 8.92 -14.87
C ALA A 423 20.36 9.03 -13.92
N GLY A 424 20.92 7.90 -13.46
CA GLY A 424 22.16 7.86 -12.68
C GLY A 424 23.35 8.43 -13.46
N ALA A 425 23.48 8.09 -14.75
CA ALA A 425 24.50 8.69 -15.62
C ALA A 425 24.33 10.22 -15.74
N SER A 426 23.09 10.72 -15.78
CA SER A 426 22.82 12.16 -15.75
C SER A 426 23.31 12.82 -14.47
N VAL A 427 23.15 12.17 -13.31
CA VAL A 427 23.65 12.70 -12.02
C VAL A 427 25.18 12.83 -12.05
N VAL A 428 25.89 11.81 -12.55
CA VAL A 428 27.36 11.86 -12.71
C VAL A 428 27.76 13.02 -13.62
N GLY A 429 27.04 13.22 -14.74
CA GLY A 429 27.23 14.35 -15.64
C GLY A 429 26.99 15.70 -14.99
N MET A 430 25.93 15.83 -14.19
CA MET A 430 25.60 17.06 -13.45
C MET A 430 26.71 17.43 -12.48
N VAL A 431 27.24 16.46 -11.73
CA VAL A 431 28.37 16.67 -10.82
C VAL A 431 29.62 17.13 -11.60
N ARG A 432 29.97 16.44 -12.70
CA ARG A 432 31.12 16.79 -13.55
C ARG A 432 31.00 18.18 -14.17
N THR A 433 29.81 18.55 -14.61
CA THR A 433 29.52 19.86 -15.25
C THR A 433 29.16 20.95 -14.25
N ARG A 434 29.23 20.66 -12.93
CA ARG A 434 28.83 21.56 -11.84
C ARG A 434 27.42 22.15 -12.03
N ARG A 435 26.51 21.37 -12.62
CA ARG A 435 25.11 21.75 -12.81
C ARG A 435 24.29 21.28 -11.62
N TRP A 436 23.63 22.22 -10.96
CA TRP A 436 22.74 21.90 -9.85
C TRP A 436 21.36 21.48 -10.33
N PRO A 437 20.73 20.49 -9.68
CA PRO A 437 19.35 20.12 -9.99
C PRO A 437 18.38 21.25 -9.63
N SER A 438 17.23 21.25 -10.31
CA SER A 438 16.10 22.08 -9.88
C SER A 438 15.69 21.74 -8.45
N VAL A 439 15.10 22.69 -7.72
CA VAL A 439 14.57 22.47 -6.36
C VAL A 439 13.69 21.24 -6.32
N ALA A 440 12.77 21.10 -7.28
CA ALA A 440 11.88 19.94 -7.37
C ALA A 440 12.62 18.60 -7.48
N THR A 441 13.62 18.53 -8.37
CA THR A 441 14.47 17.33 -8.50
C THR A 441 15.23 17.03 -7.22
N GLY A 442 15.78 18.06 -6.57
CA GLY A 442 16.50 17.92 -5.30
C GLY A 442 15.59 17.38 -4.19
N VAL A 443 14.40 17.95 -4.02
CA VAL A 443 13.41 17.50 -3.03
C VAL A 443 13.02 16.04 -3.28
N LEU A 444 12.67 15.67 -4.51
CA LEU A 444 12.30 14.30 -4.84
C LEU A 444 13.44 13.31 -4.60
N ALA A 445 14.67 13.67 -4.94
CA ALA A 445 15.84 12.81 -4.75
C ALA A 445 16.19 12.63 -3.26
N VAL A 446 16.18 13.72 -2.49
CA VAL A 446 16.42 13.67 -1.04
C VAL A 446 15.32 12.88 -0.34
N PHE A 447 14.04 13.11 -0.70
CA PHE A 447 12.95 12.32 -0.15
C PHE A 447 13.09 10.84 -0.50
N ALA A 448 13.37 10.51 -1.76
CA ALA A 448 13.53 9.11 -2.18
C ALA A 448 14.67 8.42 -1.42
N LEU A 449 15.79 9.11 -1.20
CA LEU A 449 16.91 8.59 -0.42
C LEU A 449 16.54 8.38 1.05
N VAL A 450 15.96 9.39 1.70
CA VAL A 450 15.56 9.31 3.12
C VAL A 450 14.49 8.23 3.32
N ASN A 451 13.52 8.15 2.42
CA ASN A 451 12.47 7.13 2.47
C ASN A 451 13.04 5.72 2.27
N LEU A 452 13.97 5.53 1.32
CA LEU A 452 14.65 4.25 1.15
C LEU A 452 15.46 3.85 2.39
N ILE A 453 16.22 4.78 2.99
CA ILE A 453 16.97 4.52 4.23
C ILE A 453 16.02 4.13 5.38
N SER A 454 14.86 4.81 5.48
CA SER A 454 13.83 4.47 6.46
C SER A 454 13.27 3.07 6.22
N LEU A 455 13.03 2.68 4.97
CA LEU A 455 12.56 1.35 4.60
C LEU A 455 13.59 0.27 4.93
N MET A 456 14.88 0.52 4.67
CA MET A 456 15.98 -0.39 5.04
C MET A 456 16.12 -0.58 6.55
N SER A 457 15.57 0.35 7.34
CA SER A 457 15.56 0.32 8.80
C SER A 457 14.24 -0.24 9.38
N SER A 458 13.28 -0.58 8.53
CA SER A 458 12.00 -1.16 8.97
C SER A 458 12.15 -2.64 9.27
N HIS A 459 11.34 -3.14 10.21
CA HIS A 459 11.22 -4.58 10.44
C HIS A 459 9.96 -5.23 9.84
N ILE A 460 9.22 -4.49 9.00
CA ILE A 460 7.98 -4.96 8.37
C ILE A 460 8.26 -5.29 6.89
N ASN A 461 8.67 -6.53 6.62
CA ASN A 461 9.07 -7.04 5.30
C ASN A 461 7.98 -7.96 4.72
N ILE A 462 6.82 -7.39 4.37
CA ILE A 462 5.64 -8.13 3.84
C ILE A 462 5.19 -7.65 2.45
N GLY A 463 6.15 -7.49 1.54
CA GLY A 463 5.91 -7.17 0.14
C GLY A 463 6.32 -5.76 -0.25
N VAL A 464 6.49 -5.54 -1.55
CA VAL A 464 6.98 -4.26 -2.11
C VAL A 464 6.02 -3.09 -1.89
N ARG A 465 4.76 -3.35 -1.52
CA ARG A 465 3.72 -2.32 -1.29
C ARG A 465 4.10 -1.23 -0.28
N HIS A 466 4.92 -1.55 0.73
CA HIS A 466 5.41 -0.55 1.67
C HIS A 466 6.38 0.47 1.05
N ALA A 467 7.02 0.09 -0.06
CA ALA A 467 7.88 0.96 -0.85
C ALA A 467 7.13 1.64 -2.02
N ALA A 468 5.79 1.53 -2.10
CA ALA A 468 4.99 2.10 -3.19
C ALA A 468 5.19 3.62 -3.35
N THR A 469 5.49 4.34 -2.27
CA THR A 469 5.77 5.79 -2.29
C THR A 469 6.93 6.19 -3.21
N LEU A 470 7.83 5.25 -3.54
CA LEU A 470 8.97 5.49 -4.44
C LEU A 470 8.64 5.27 -5.92
N LEU A 471 7.56 4.55 -6.25
CA LEU A 471 7.24 4.20 -7.65
C LEU A 471 7.00 5.43 -8.54
N PRO A 472 6.22 6.45 -8.12
CA PRO A 472 6.03 7.65 -8.94
C PRO A 472 7.34 8.43 -9.15
N ILE A 473 8.24 8.43 -8.16
CA ILE A 473 9.53 9.10 -8.23
C ILE A 473 10.46 8.35 -9.19
N MET A 474 10.49 7.02 -9.13
CA MET A 474 11.20 6.17 -10.06
C MET A 474 10.73 6.37 -11.50
N ALA A 475 9.42 6.32 -11.73
CA ALA A 475 8.82 6.55 -13.06
C ALA A 475 9.11 7.98 -13.57
N LEU A 476 9.12 8.98 -12.68
CA LEU A 476 9.48 10.35 -13.03
C LEU A 476 10.95 10.47 -13.45
N PHE A 477 11.89 9.95 -12.67
CA PHE A 477 13.31 10.02 -13.01
C PHE A 477 13.64 9.21 -14.27
N ALA A 478 13.03 8.04 -14.44
CA ALA A 478 13.14 7.24 -15.65
C ALA A 478 12.58 8.00 -16.88
N GLY A 479 11.38 8.57 -16.78
CA GLY A 479 10.79 9.34 -17.88
C GLY A 479 11.56 10.61 -18.22
N ARG A 480 12.20 11.26 -17.23
CA ARG A 480 13.13 12.36 -17.47
C ARG A 480 14.37 11.92 -18.25
N ALA A 481 14.98 10.80 -17.88
CA ALA A 481 16.10 10.24 -18.63
C ALA A 481 15.69 9.85 -20.06
N GLY A 482 14.49 9.28 -20.23
CA GLY A 482 13.91 9.00 -21.54
C GLY A 482 13.71 10.28 -22.38
N ALA A 483 13.28 11.38 -21.77
CA ALA A 483 13.12 12.66 -22.47
C ALA A 483 14.46 13.26 -22.93
N LEU A 484 15.55 13.05 -22.18
CA LEU A 484 16.90 13.49 -22.58
C LEU A 484 17.39 12.85 -23.89
N LEU A 485 16.83 11.69 -24.30
CA LEU A 485 17.11 11.10 -25.61
C LEU A 485 16.75 12.05 -26.76
N PHE A 486 15.81 12.97 -26.55
CA PHE A 486 15.33 13.92 -27.55
C PHE A 486 15.96 15.31 -27.44
N ASP A 487 16.85 15.56 -26.47
CA ASP A 487 17.55 16.83 -26.29
C ASP A 487 19.06 16.64 -26.57
N PRO A 488 19.54 16.92 -27.80
CA PRO A 488 20.94 16.72 -28.17
C PRO A 488 21.93 17.49 -27.30
N ALA A 489 21.58 18.71 -26.90
CA ALA A 489 22.45 19.59 -26.12
C ALA A 489 22.57 19.09 -24.68
N ALA A 490 21.45 18.80 -24.02
CA ALA A 490 21.46 18.27 -22.67
C ALA A 490 22.08 16.87 -22.61
N ARG A 491 21.81 16.02 -23.62
CA ARG A 491 22.36 14.66 -23.70
C ARG A 491 23.88 14.64 -23.74
N ARG A 492 24.51 15.42 -24.63
CA ARG A 492 25.98 15.49 -24.71
C ARG A 492 26.58 16.06 -23.43
N ALA A 493 25.95 17.08 -22.85
CA ALA A 493 26.42 17.69 -21.61
C ALA A 493 26.36 16.73 -20.42
N LEU A 494 25.31 15.92 -20.31
CA LEU A 494 25.07 15.07 -19.14
C LEU A 494 25.62 13.65 -19.28
N TRP A 495 25.65 13.08 -20.48
CA TRP A 495 26.11 11.70 -20.70
C TRP A 495 27.51 11.61 -21.33
N GLY A 496 28.12 12.76 -21.64
CA GLY A 496 29.42 12.84 -22.30
C GLY A 496 29.37 12.45 -23.78
N GLU A 497 30.52 12.56 -24.47
CA GLU A 497 30.56 12.39 -25.93
C GLU A 497 30.29 10.97 -26.41
N ARG A 498 30.80 9.94 -25.73
CA ARG A 498 30.64 8.54 -26.18
C ARG A 498 29.18 8.10 -26.14
N LEU A 499 28.55 8.21 -24.96
CA LEU A 499 27.14 7.84 -24.77
C LEU A 499 26.21 8.82 -25.49
N GLY A 500 26.55 10.11 -25.53
CA GLY A 500 25.81 11.13 -26.27
C GLY A 500 25.74 10.86 -27.77
N ARG A 501 26.86 10.44 -28.39
CA ARG A 501 26.95 10.05 -29.82
C ARG A 501 26.20 8.78 -30.15
N PHE A 502 26.23 7.77 -29.28
CA PHE A 502 25.45 6.54 -29.48
C PHE A 502 23.96 6.85 -29.74
N PHE A 503 23.41 7.79 -28.97
CA PHE A 503 22.03 8.24 -29.06
C PHE A 503 21.77 9.36 -30.08
N GLU A 504 22.75 9.78 -30.88
CA GLU A 504 22.47 10.63 -32.05
C GLU A 504 21.70 9.87 -33.12
N ARG A 505 21.95 8.56 -33.20
CA ARG A 505 21.26 7.67 -34.15
C ARG A 505 19.78 7.58 -33.77
N PRO A 506 18.83 7.95 -34.66
CA PRO A 506 17.40 7.83 -34.38
C PRO A 506 17.00 6.38 -34.07
N LEU A 507 17.62 5.41 -34.76
CA LEU A 507 17.40 4.00 -34.52
C LEU A 507 17.79 3.56 -33.09
N ALA A 508 18.91 4.07 -32.55
CA ALA A 508 19.33 3.73 -31.18
C ALA A 508 18.35 4.25 -30.13
N ARG A 509 17.82 5.47 -30.32
CA ARG A 509 16.81 6.06 -29.45
C ARG A 509 15.48 5.29 -29.52
N ALA A 510 15.04 4.97 -30.73
CA ALA A 510 13.83 4.18 -30.95
C ALA A 510 13.97 2.79 -30.33
N ALA A 511 15.08 2.10 -30.55
CA ALA A 511 15.33 0.77 -29.98
C ALA A 511 15.30 0.78 -28.45
N VAL A 512 15.99 1.74 -27.80
CA VAL A 512 15.98 1.83 -26.33
C VAL A 512 14.60 2.18 -25.79
N LEU A 513 13.88 3.13 -26.39
CA LEU A 513 12.53 3.48 -25.94
C LEU A 513 11.54 2.34 -26.14
N SER A 514 11.59 1.67 -27.30
CA SER A 514 10.75 0.50 -27.58
C SER A 514 11.06 -0.65 -26.63
N LEU A 515 12.34 -0.91 -26.31
CA LEU A 515 12.71 -1.92 -25.33
C LEU A 515 12.23 -1.54 -23.91
N CYS A 516 12.44 -0.29 -23.51
CA CYS A 516 12.07 0.16 -22.16
C CYS A 516 10.55 0.16 -21.96
N LEU A 517 9.79 0.76 -22.87
CA LEU A 517 8.32 0.80 -22.80
C LEU A 517 7.73 -0.60 -23.06
N GLY A 518 8.27 -1.32 -24.04
CA GLY A 518 7.86 -2.68 -24.37
C GLY A 518 8.06 -3.65 -23.21
N SER A 519 9.09 -3.47 -22.37
CA SER A 519 9.27 -4.31 -21.17
C SER A 519 8.16 -4.13 -20.13
N GLY A 520 7.59 -2.92 -20.00
CA GLY A 520 6.45 -2.67 -19.11
C GLY A 520 5.18 -3.29 -19.67
N VAL A 521 4.92 -3.10 -20.97
CA VAL A 521 3.80 -3.75 -21.66
C VAL A 521 3.91 -5.28 -21.55
N ALA A 522 5.09 -5.84 -21.79
CA ALA A 522 5.34 -7.27 -21.66
C ALA A 522 5.13 -7.75 -20.22
N ALA A 523 5.64 -7.02 -19.22
CA ALA A 523 5.43 -7.35 -17.81
C ALA A 523 3.95 -7.43 -17.44
N VAL A 524 3.14 -6.47 -17.92
CA VAL A 524 1.71 -6.44 -17.70
C VAL A 524 0.97 -7.51 -18.51
N ALA A 525 1.43 -7.85 -19.70
CA ALA A 525 0.81 -8.89 -20.52
C ALA A 525 1.09 -10.30 -19.96
N THR A 526 2.33 -10.59 -19.56
CA THR A 526 2.74 -11.92 -19.09
C THR A 526 2.33 -12.22 -17.66
N SER A 527 1.97 -11.20 -16.88
CA SER A 527 1.53 -11.35 -15.49
C SER A 527 0.03 -11.17 -15.33
N PHE A 528 -0.70 -10.95 -16.42
CA PHE A 528 -2.15 -10.87 -16.37
C PHE A 528 -2.73 -12.28 -16.10
N PRO A 529 -3.70 -12.44 -15.18
CA PRO A 529 -4.27 -11.42 -14.28
C PRO A 529 -3.54 -11.32 -12.91
N ALA A 530 -2.61 -12.22 -12.63
CA ALA A 530 -1.92 -12.38 -11.33
C ALA A 530 -0.77 -11.38 -11.07
N TYR A 531 -1.06 -10.07 -11.09
CA TYR A 531 -0.03 -9.03 -10.98
C TYR A 531 0.76 -8.99 -9.67
N LEU A 532 0.18 -9.46 -8.56
CA LEU A 532 0.90 -9.55 -7.27
C LEU A 532 2.13 -10.47 -7.41
N GLY A 533 2.00 -11.59 -8.13
CA GLY A 533 3.08 -12.54 -8.37
C GLY A 533 4.17 -12.04 -9.33
N TYR A 534 4.07 -10.84 -9.92
CA TYR A 534 5.05 -10.35 -10.89
C TYR A 534 6.44 -10.24 -10.27
N PHE A 535 7.44 -10.80 -10.96
CA PHE A 535 8.86 -10.50 -10.78
C PHE A 535 9.48 -10.35 -12.18
N ASN A 536 10.46 -9.48 -12.33
CA ASN A 536 11.08 -9.25 -13.62
C ASN A 536 11.98 -10.41 -14.05
N ALA A 537 12.41 -10.41 -15.31
CA ALA A 537 13.17 -11.52 -15.88
C ALA A 537 14.54 -11.75 -15.22
N LEU A 538 15.16 -10.72 -14.61
CA LEU A 538 16.43 -10.89 -13.87
C LEU A 538 16.24 -11.70 -12.59
N ALA A 539 15.03 -11.72 -12.03
CA ALA A 539 14.67 -12.56 -10.90
C ALA A 539 14.15 -13.95 -11.30
N GLY A 540 14.18 -14.30 -12.60
CA GLY A 540 13.62 -15.55 -13.11
C GLY A 540 12.10 -15.55 -13.25
N GLY A 541 11.47 -14.37 -13.32
CA GLY A 541 10.02 -14.26 -13.37
C GLY A 541 9.35 -14.70 -12.04
N PRO A 542 8.02 -14.90 -12.04
CA PRO A 542 7.29 -15.36 -10.85
C PRO A 542 7.88 -16.64 -10.21
N GLY A 543 8.33 -17.60 -11.05
CA GLY A 543 8.91 -18.86 -10.60
C GLY A 543 10.24 -18.71 -9.83
N GLY A 544 11.07 -17.72 -10.17
CA GLY A 544 12.27 -17.39 -9.39
C GLY A 544 11.95 -16.46 -8.21
N GLY A 545 10.99 -15.55 -8.40
CA GLY A 545 10.52 -14.60 -7.39
C GLY A 545 9.99 -15.24 -6.12
N ARG A 546 9.38 -16.42 -6.21
CA ARG A 546 8.88 -17.19 -5.06
C ARG A 546 9.97 -17.52 -4.03
N TRP A 547 11.23 -17.62 -4.47
CA TRP A 547 12.39 -17.85 -3.59
C TRP A 547 12.91 -16.56 -2.96
N ILE A 548 12.63 -15.40 -3.58
CA ILE A 548 13.05 -14.09 -3.11
C ILE A 548 12.08 -13.59 -2.05
N SER A 549 10.79 -13.51 -2.37
CA SER A 549 9.75 -13.10 -1.43
C SER A 549 8.40 -13.66 -1.82
N VAL A 550 7.73 -14.34 -0.88
CA VAL A 550 6.35 -14.83 -1.05
C VAL A 550 5.39 -14.13 -0.08
N ILE A 551 5.89 -13.69 1.07
CA ILE A 551 5.09 -13.02 2.10
C ILE A 551 4.73 -11.62 1.60
N GLY A 552 3.47 -11.45 1.19
CA GLY A 552 2.92 -10.21 0.61
C GLY A 552 2.60 -10.31 -0.88
N GLU A 553 3.14 -11.32 -1.57
CA GLU A 553 2.88 -11.60 -2.99
C GLU A 553 1.84 -12.73 -3.15
N ASP A 554 1.89 -13.72 -2.26
CA ASP A 554 0.79 -14.65 -1.99
C ASP A 554 -0.06 -14.09 -0.86
N TRP A 555 -1.17 -13.45 -1.24
CA TRP A 555 -2.01 -12.69 -0.32
C TRP A 555 -3.45 -13.20 -0.26
N GLY A 556 -3.76 -14.29 -0.98
CA GLY A 556 -5.06 -14.96 -1.02
C GLY A 556 -5.91 -14.64 -2.24
N GLN A 557 -5.39 -13.86 -3.20
CA GLN A 557 -6.10 -13.41 -4.40
C GLN A 557 -6.37 -14.51 -5.44
N ASP A 558 -5.71 -15.66 -5.33
CA ASP A 558 -5.60 -16.68 -6.37
C ASP A 558 -6.64 -17.80 -6.27
N LEU A 559 -7.59 -17.71 -5.33
CA LEU A 559 -8.49 -18.82 -5.03
C LEU A 559 -9.51 -19.12 -6.15
N GLY A 560 -9.79 -18.16 -7.04
CA GLY A 560 -10.57 -18.44 -8.24
C GLY A 560 -9.83 -19.37 -9.20
N ASP A 561 -8.57 -19.06 -9.49
CA ASP A 561 -7.71 -19.90 -10.33
C ASP A 561 -7.46 -21.28 -9.68
N VAL A 562 -7.48 -21.36 -8.33
CA VAL A 562 -7.44 -22.63 -7.60
C VAL A 562 -8.72 -23.44 -7.80
N ALA A 563 -9.89 -22.80 -7.82
CA ALA A 563 -11.15 -23.48 -8.08
C ALA A 563 -11.24 -24.00 -9.52
N GLU A 564 -10.78 -23.21 -10.49
CA GLU A 564 -10.66 -23.63 -11.89
C GLU A 564 -9.70 -24.83 -12.04
N ALA A 565 -8.52 -24.77 -11.40
CA ALA A 565 -7.58 -25.88 -11.40
C ALA A 565 -8.16 -27.14 -10.73
N ALA A 566 -8.95 -27.00 -9.66
CA ALA A 566 -9.63 -28.12 -9.03
C ALA A 566 -10.69 -28.76 -9.95
N GLU A 567 -11.46 -27.94 -10.66
CA GLU A 567 -12.45 -28.39 -11.65
C GLU A 567 -11.78 -29.15 -12.80
N GLU A 568 -10.66 -28.65 -13.33
CA GLU A 568 -9.86 -29.33 -14.37
C GLU A 568 -9.38 -30.73 -13.94
N HIS A 569 -9.13 -30.93 -12.65
CA HIS A 569 -8.74 -32.23 -12.08
C HIS A 569 -9.95 -33.08 -11.64
N GLY A 570 -11.18 -32.59 -11.82
CA GLY A 570 -12.40 -33.27 -11.39
C GLY A 570 -12.58 -33.31 -9.86
N TRP A 571 -11.95 -32.39 -9.13
CA TRP A 571 -12.01 -32.34 -7.67
C TRP A 571 -13.22 -31.53 -7.22
N THR A 572 -14.17 -32.19 -6.56
CA THR A 572 -15.31 -31.55 -5.90
C THR A 572 -15.04 -31.23 -4.42
N ARG A 573 -14.03 -31.89 -3.85
CA ARG A 573 -13.66 -31.79 -2.44
C ARG A 573 -12.15 -31.67 -2.28
N VAL A 574 -11.71 -30.79 -1.38
CA VAL A 574 -10.30 -30.46 -1.18
C VAL A 574 -9.97 -30.30 0.30
N ALA A 575 -8.76 -30.71 0.70
CA ALA A 575 -8.18 -30.42 1.99
C ALA A 575 -7.43 -29.09 1.95
N TYR A 576 -7.80 -28.16 2.82
CA TYR A 576 -7.25 -26.81 2.79
C TYR A 576 -6.79 -26.33 4.16
N TYR A 577 -5.58 -25.80 4.20
CA TYR A 577 -5.09 -25.01 5.33
C TYR A 577 -5.29 -23.53 5.04
N SER A 578 -5.92 -22.83 5.98
CA SER A 578 -6.21 -21.40 5.87
C SER A 578 -5.60 -20.70 7.09
N HIS A 579 -4.47 -20.02 6.88
CA HIS A 579 -3.95 -19.08 7.90
C HIS A 579 -4.81 -17.83 7.97
N PHE A 580 -5.19 -17.30 6.80
CA PHE A 580 -5.99 -16.10 6.70
C PHE A 580 -7.48 -16.46 6.69
N PRO A 581 -8.27 -15.83 7.57
CA PRO A 581 -9.71 -16.03 7.64
C PRO A 581 -10.40 -15.73 6.30
N LEU A 582 -11.59 -16.30 6.07
CA LEU A 582 -12.42 -16.08 4.88
C LEU A 582 -11.92 -16.73 3.58
N ARG A 583 -10.70 -17.27 3.54
CA ARG A 583 -10.21 -18.01 2.35
C ARG A 583 -10.95 -19.32 2.12
N ARG A 584 -11.34 -20.01 3.19
CA ARG A 584 -12.15 -21.22 3.10
C ARG A 584 -13.52 -20.88 2.49
N GLU A 585 -14.18 -19.88 3.06
CA GLU A 585 -15.48 -19.40 2.64
C GLU A 585 -15.45 -18.95 1.17
N ALA A 586 -14.33 -18.36 0.71
CA ALA A 586 -14.14 -17.98 -0.69
C ALA A 586 -14.03 -19.19 -1.66
N LEU A 587 -13.51 -20.33 -1.21
CA LEU A 587 -13.49 -21.58 -1.99
C LEU A 587 -14.87 -22.25 -1.97
N GLU A 588 -15.52 -22.31 -0.80
CA GLU A 588 -16.87 -22.86 -0.64
C GLU A 588 -17.90 -22.08 -1.47
N ALA A 589 -17.80 -20.74 -1.53
CA ALA A 589 -18.63 -19.89 -2.38
C ALA A 589 -18.46 -20.16 -3.89
N ARG A 590 -17.39 -20.88 -4.29
CA ARG A 590 -17.14 -21.33 -5.67
C ARG A 590 -17.53 -22.79 -5.90
N GLY A 591 -18.20 -23.44 -4.95
CA GLY A 591 -18.73 -24.79 -5.10
C GLY A 591 -17.77 -25.91 -4.70
N LEU A 592 -16.61 -25.61 -4.09
CA LEU A 592 -15.71 -26.63 -3.55
C LEU A 592 -16.09 -27.01 -2.11
N GLU A 593 -16.21 -28.30 -1.83
CA GLU A 593 -16.29 -28.79 -0.45
C GLU A 593 -14.90 -28.73 0.20
N VAL A 594 -14.79 -28.03 1.34
CA VAL A 594 -13.50 -27.84 2.01
C VAL A 594 -13.40 -28.64 3.31
N THR A 595 -12.52 -29.64 3.31
CA THR A 595 -12.06 -30.32 4.54
C THR A 595 -10.95 -29.49 5.19
N ARG A 596 -11.07 -29.21 6.49
CA ARG A 596 -10.06 -28.44 7.22
C ARG A 596 -8.79 -29.28 7.43
N MET A 597 -7.67 -28.78 6.90
CA MET A 597 -6.34 -29.26 7.25
C MET A 597 -5.79 -28.45 8.44
N GLY A 598 -5.34 -29.13 9.49
CA GLY A 598 -4.78 -28.50 10.69
C GLY A 598 -3.24 -28.57 10.72
N CYS A 599 -2.62 -27.74 11.55
CA CYS A 599 -1.18 -27.82 11.79
C CYS A 599 -0.80 -28.85 12.89
N LYS A 600 -1.66 -29.01 13.90
CA LYS A 600 -1.38 -29.86 15.07
C LYS A 600 -1.33 -31.35 14.75
N ARG A 601 -2.01 -31.77 13.68
CA ARG A 601 -2.09 -33.16 13.24
C ARG A 601 -1.92 -33.20 11.74
N ARG A 602 -1.11 -34.16 11.27
CA ARG A 602 -0.99 -34.48 9.84
C ARG A 602 -2.38 -34.81 9.29
N TYR A 603 -2.70 -34.26 8.13
CA TYR A 603 -3.89 -34.64 7.40
C TYR A 603 -3.70 -36.04 6.80
N ARG A 604 -4.70 -36.91 6.97
CA ARG A 604 -4.71 -38.31 6.47
C ARG A 604 -5.99 -38.61 5.68
N GLY A 605 -6.69 -37.58 5.23
CA GLY A 605 -7.91 -37.79 4.47
C GLY A 605 -7.63 -38.06 3.00
N PRO A 606 -8.65 -38.52 2.25
CA PRO A 606 -8.53 -38.86 0.84
C PRO A 606 -8.58 -37.64 -0.09
N ASP A 607 -8.74 -36.43 0.46
CA ASP A 607 -8.94 -35.24 -0.36
C ASP A 607 -7.58 -34.68 -0.85
N PRO A 608 -7.50 -34.19 -2.09
CA PRO A 608 -6.33 -33.47 -2.59
C PRO A 608 -6.09 -32.20 -1.76
N MET A 609 -4.82 -31.81 -1.62
CA MET A 609 -4.42 -30.78 -0.66
C MET A 609 -3.99 -29.50 -1.35
N ILE A 610 -4.44 -28.38 -0.80
CA ILE A 610 -4.10 -27.04 -1.28
C ILE A 610 -3.27 -26.33 -0.20
N VAL A 611 -2.07 -25.87 -0.57
CA VAL A 611 -1.16 -25.17 0.34
C VAL A 611 -0.63 -23.89 -0.30
N HIS A 612 -0.89 -22.77 0.37
CA HIS A 612 -0.27 -21.49 0.03
C HIS A 612 1.21 -21.50 0.40
N LEU A 613 2.08 -21.05 -0.51
CA LEU A 613 3.51 -20.97 -0.24
C LEU A 613 3.82 -19.97 0.88
N SER A 614 3.00 -18.92 1.03
CA SER A 614 3.09 -18.02 2.19
C SER A 614 2.85 -18.75 3.52
N ASP A 615 1.90 -19.69 3.57
CA ASP A 615 1.58 -20.49 4.75
C ASP A 615 2.66 -21.54 5.00
N TRP A 616 3.13 -22.19 3.93
CA TRP A 616 4.25 -23.13 4.00
C TRP A 616 5.47 -22.49 4.64
N VAL A 617 5.88 -21.33 4.13
CA VAL A 617 7.06 -20.63 4.63
C VAL A 617 6.84 -20.12 6.04
N ARG A 618 5.67 -19.57 6.37
CA ARG A 618 5.39 -19.09 7.74
C ARG A 618 5.36 -20.22 8.76
N ARG A 619 5.00 -21.44 8.35
CA ARG A 619 4.72 -22.57 9.24
C ARG A 619 5.28 -23.87 8.69
N GLN A 620 6.57 -23.89 8.37
CA GLN A 620 7.23 -25.05 7.75
C GLN A 620 6.97 -26.36 8.52
N ASN A 621 6.98 -26.30 9.87
CA ASN A 621 6.73 -27.46 10.73
C ASN A 621 5.35 -28.11 10.50
N CYS A 622 4.33 -27.36 10.08
CA CYS A 622 3.00 -27.90 9.78
C CYS A 622 2.96 -28.75 8.50
N PHE A 623 3.92 -28.52 7.59
CA PHE A 623 3.92 -29.08 6.23
C PHE A 623 5.15 -29.94 5.94
N ARG A 624 6.03 -30.19 6.91
CA ARG A 624 7.24 -31.01 6.72
C ARG A 624 6.98 -32.38 6.13
N TRP A 625 5.82 -32.99 6.43
CA TRP A 625 5.42 -34.29 5.89
C TRP A 625 5.06 -34.25 4.39
N LEU A 626 4.96 -33.07 3.79
CA LEU A 626 4.87 -32.87 2.34
C LEU A 626 6.26 -32.59 1.72
N GLU A 627 7.34 -32.46 2.50
CA GLU A 627 8.69 -32.29 1.95
C GLU A 627 9.08 -33.52 1.14
N GLY A 628 9.55 -33.30 -0.09
CA GLY A 628 9.92 -34.38 -1.00
C GLY A 628 8.79 -34.88 -1.89
N ARG A 629 7.51 -34.56 -1.60
CA ARG A 629 6.40 -34.78 -2.52
C ARG A 629 6.37 -33.68 -3.59
N GLU A 630 6.23 -34.07 -4.85
CA GLU A 630 6.05 -33.12 -5.95
C GLU A 630 4.58 -32.67 -6.01
N PRO A 631 4.30 -31.35 -6.06
CA PRO A 631 2.97 -30.84 -6.34
C PRO A 631 2.51 -31.29 -7.73
N VAL A 632 1.23 -31.68 -7.86
CA VAL A 632 0.63 -32.01 -9.16
C VAL A 632 0.45 -30.77 -10.03
N ALA A 633 0.28 -29.60 -9.41
CA ALA A 633 0.14 -28.34 -10.11
C ALA A 633 0.58 -27.15 -9.23
N PHE A 634 0.92 -26.05 -9.90
CA PHE A 634 1.20 -24.76 -9.29
C PHE A 634 0.22 -23.73 -9.83
N VAL A 635 -0.54 -23.08 -8.96
CA VAL A 635 -1.40 -21.96 -9.33
C VAL A 635 -0.65 -20.65 -9.06
N ASN A 636 -0.43 -19.87 -10.12
CA ASN A 636 0.31 -18.60 -10.11
C ASN A 636 1.67 -18.64 -9.37
N TYR A 637 2.33 -19.79 -9.37
CA TYR A 637 3.62 -20.04 -8.70
C TYR A 637 3.62 -19.88 -7.17
N ASN A 638 2.46 -19.65 -6.56
CA ASN A 638 2.30 -19.30 -5.15
C ASN A 638 1.39 -20.26 -4.38
N VAL A 639 0.56 -21.05 -5.07
CA VAL A 639 -0.28 -22.08 -4.44
C VAL A 639 0.11 -23.44 -4.99
N LEU A 640 0.35 -24.38 -4.07
CA LEU A 640 0.77 -25.75 -4.34
C LEU A 640 -0.46 -26.65 -4.25
N LEU A 641 -0.70 -27.45 -5.29
CA LEU A 641 -1.72 -28.48 -5.30
C LEU A 641 -1.04 -29.85 -5.17
N PHE A 642 -1.46 -30.66 -4.21
CA PHE A 642 -0.94 -32.01 -3.99
C PHE A 642 -2.06 -33.04 -4.20
N ALA A 643 -1.72 -34.16 -4.83
CA ALA A 643 -2.60 -35.33 -4.88
C ALA A 643 -2.89 -35.87 -3.48
N PRO A 644 -3.98 -36.65 -3.30
CA PRO A 644 -4.23 -37.41 -2.08
C PRO A 644 -3.02 -38.23 -1.60
N LEU A 645 -3.04 -38.60 -0.32
CA LEU A 645 -2.07 -39.55 0.23
C LEU A 645 -2.47 -40.98 -0.17
N ASP A 646 -1.51 -41.79 -0.58
CA ASP A 646 -1.73 -43.22 -0.84
C ASP A 646 -1.52 -44.02 0.46
N GLU A 647 -2.02 -45.27 0.52
CA GLU A 647 -1.86 -46.15 1.70
C GLU A 647 -0.39 -46.34 2.13
N ALA A 648 0.56 -46.22 1.19
CA ALA A 648 2.00 -46.30 1.48
C ALA A 648 2.56 -45.07 2.22
N ASP A 649 1.94 -43.89 2.05
CA ASP A 649 2.37 -42.66 2.73
C ASP A 649 1.90 -42.57 4.19
N GLU A 650 0.96 -43.43 4.59
CA GLU A 650 0.45 -43.51 5.97
C GLU A 650 1.44 -44.16 6.95
N ALA A 651 2.38 -44.98 6.43
CA ALA A 651 3.29 -45.80 7.22
C ALA A 651 4.51 -45.05 7.81
N ASP A 652 4.77 -43.82 7.38
CA ASP A 652 5.92 -43.03 7.84
C ASP A 652 5.55 -42.20 9.09
N GLU A 653 5.93 -42.71 10.27
CA GLU A 653 5.80 -42.02 11.56
C GLU A 653 6.86 -40.91 11.68
N LEU A 654 6.59 -39.73 11.10
CA LEU A 654 7.31 -38.52 11.50
C LEU A 654 6.79 -38.05 12.87
N PRO A 655 7.67 -37.76 13.84
CA PRO A 655 7.24 -37.29 15.16
C PRO A 655 6.47 -35.97 15.04
N ALA A 656 5.44 -35.81 15.88
CA ALA A 656 4.69 -34.57 15.98
C ALA A 656 5.65 -33.38 16.20
N PRO A 657 5.39 -32.21 15.60
CA PRO A 657 6.24 -31.04 15.78
C PRO A 657 6.36 -30.69 17.27
N LYS A 658 7.58 -30.45 17.74
CA LYS A 658 7.82 -29.94 19.10
C LYS A 658 7.13 -28.57 19.22
N GLU A 659 6.40 -28.37 20.32
CA GLU A 659 5.80 -27.09 20.67
C GLU A 659 6.91 -26.03 20.79
N ASP A 660 6.98 -25.10 19.83
CA ASP A 660 7.73 -23.87 20.02
C ASP A 660 6.96 -23.00 21.03
N ALA A 661 7.52 -22.86 22.23
CA ALA A 661 6.97 -22.14 23.38
C ALA A 661 6.82 -20.61 23.19
N THR A 662 6.65 -20.14 21.95
CA THR A 662 6.36 -18.74 21.62
C THR A 662 5.13 -18.56 20.72
N GLU A 663 4.46 -19.64 20.31
CA GLU A 663 3.41 -19.58 19.28
C GLU A 663 1.97 -19.38 19.79
N ASP A 664 1.72 -19.38 21.11
CA ASP A 664 0.38 -19.13 21.65
C ASP A 664 -0.15 -17.71 21.42
N ALA A 665 0.63 -16.77 20.89
CA ALA A 665 0.10 -15.44 20.56
C ALA A 665 -0.59 -15.36 19.18
N ALA A 666 -0.43 -16.36 18.30
CA ALA A 666 -0.97 -16.30 16.94
C ALA A 666 -1.31 -17.68 16.36
N GLY A 667 -2.41 -18.28 16.81
CA GLY A 667 -3.05 -19.33 16.01
C GLY A 667 -3.81 -20.42 16.75
N ASP A 668 -3.78 -20.49 18.07
CA ASP A 668 -4.64 -21.43 18.78
C ASP A 668 -5.94 -20.75 19.24
N THR A 669 -7.00 -21.01 18.48
CA THR A 669 -8.38 -20.53 18.73
C THR A 669 -9.34 -21.71 18.74
N THR A 670 -8.91 -22.83 19.33
CA THR A 670 -9.75 -23.98 19.64
C THR A 670 -9.45 -24.40 21.07
N GLY A 671 -10.26 -23.94 22.03
CA GLY A 671 -10.16 -24.36 23.42
C GLY A 671 -10.93 -23.46 24.39
N ASN A 672 -12.18 -23.87 24.65
CA ASN A 672 -13.20 -23.35 25.56
C ASN A 672 -13.93 -22.06 25.18
#